data_AF-A0A8J6HBI9-F1
#
_entry.id   AF-A0A8J6HBI9-F1
#
_cell.length_a   1.000
_cell.length_b   1.000
_cell.length_c   1.000
_cell.angle_alpha   90.00
_cell.angle_beta   90.00
_cell.angle_gamma   90.00
#
_symmetry.space_group_name_H-M   'P 1'
#
loop_
_entity.id
_entity.type
_entity.pdbx_description
1 polymer ?
#
loop_
_entity_poly.entity_id
_entity_poly.type
_entity_poly.pdbx_seq_one_letter_code
_entity_poly.pdbx_strand_id
1 'polypeptide(L)'
;MGNQLNKFILLMWKNWTLLKRRPIHTAFEIIYPVLICFILVAIRNIITAEQRDQQDYVPFDVTDSWYYWYSEACHENDSLIGYSPKSPFLEDVVTKACNASRAPAILSYNNKAELDAAVDNHTSFCLVIQFNDELSGAENNSNLPLNLDITIRLPSERYKSKSEWFTNLLYPMFQTPGPRDPTNPYGGDPDYFNRGFLFLQESITLGLMGTSATDPPHIKMQRFPYPRWLNDLFYANEMATMVTLMLMMSFMYNYINTIRAITTEKEKQLKESMKIMGLPGWLHWVAWFLRSFIILLLAIILIVIVVKVNVQKAPVFTHSDGTVLFIFFVLFACSTITFTFLISVFFTKANTAAAVGSLIFFLTYLPYSLQQQQSDELSAGAVLGSSLLANSGLSFGLSLILKFEAIEEGIQWDNLWNTTSPDENVTVGAILLMFLLDTFLYLAIALYIEAVFPGDFGVPQPWYFPVSRDYWCSKPPTLDHEDMSGDKAEFFERFTENLPIGIQIKSLSKTFGANRAVKKLNLDMYEGHITVLLGHNGAGKTTTMSMITGMFPPSKGTAVVNGYDIRTSIQNVRDSMGLCLQHNVLFDGLTVAEHLYFFGKLKGLNNEEVKEEIDNYIKLLELEDKRNAKSSTLSGGMKRKLSVGMALCGKSKIVMLDEPTAGMDPSARRAIWNLLQKQKEGRTILLTTHFMDEADLLGDRIAIMTAGELQCCGSSFFLKRNLKTSRIC
;
A
#
# COMPACT_ATOMS: atom_id res chain seq x y z
N MET A 1 -0.31 -30.53 8.08
CA MET A 1 0.61 -29.65 7.30
C MET A 1 0.82 -30.12 5.86
N GLY A 2 1.08 -31.41 5.60
CA GLY A 2 1.37 -31.92 4.24
C GLY A 2 0.30 -31.63 3.17
N ASN A 3 -1.00 -31.75 3.48
CA ASN A 3 -2.08 -31.45 2.52
C ASN A 3 -2.12 -29.95 2.12
N GLN A 4 -1.85 -29.04 3.06
CA GLN A 4 -1.84 -27.60 2.79
C GLN A 4 -0.63 -27.19 1.93
N LEU A 5 0.54 -27.81 2.14
CA LEU A 5 1.71 -27.60 1.30
C LEU A 5 1.48 -28.07 -0.14
N ASN A 6 0.81 -29.21 -0.34
CA ASN A 6 0.46 -29.69 -1.67
C ASN A 6 -0.50 -28.72 -2.38
N LYS A 7 -1.52 -28.22 -1.67
CA LYS A 7 -2.43 -27.18 -2.18
C LYS A 7 -1.67 -25.89 -2.55
N PHE A 8 -0.64 -25.52 -1.77
CA PHE A 8 0.21 -24.36 -2.06
C PHE A 8 1.01 -24.54 -3.35
N ILE A 9 1.72 -25.66 -3.47
CA ILE A 9 2.54 -25.99 -4.63
C ILE A 9 1.68 -26.04 -5.89
N LEU A 10 0.46 -26.59 -5.79
CA LEU A 10 -0.50 -26.61 -6.89
C LEU A 10 -0.92 -25.21 -7.32
N LEU A 11 -1.19 -24.31 -6.37
CA LEU A 11 -1.58 -22.94 -6.69
C LEU A 11 -0.40 -22.14 -7.28
N MET A 12 0.83 -22.40 -6.81
CA MET A 12 2.05 -21.87 -7.43
C MET A 12 2.25 -22.39 -8.85
N TRP A 13 2.01 -23.69 -9.09
CA TRP A 13 2.04 -24.28 -10.44
C TRP A 13 1.04 -23.59 -11.37
N LYS A 14 -0.18 -23.32 -10.90
CA LYS A 14 -1.20 -22.56 -11.65
C LYS A 14 -0.68 -21.16 -11.99
N ASN A 15 -0.20 -20.42 -10.99
CA ASN A 15 0.31 -19.06 -11.18
C ASN A 15 1.48 -19.02 -12.19
N TRP A 16 2.41 -19.96 -12.10
CA TRP A 16 3.57 -20.04 -13.00
C TRP A 16 3.18 -20.42 -14.43
N THR A 17 2.23 -21.35 -14.58
CA THR A 17 1.71 -21.75 -15.90
C THR A 17 1.02 -20.56 -16.60
N LEU A 18 0.26 -19.78 -15.85
CA LEU A 18 -0.37 -18.56 -16.36
C LEU A 18 0.67 -17.50 -16.75
N LEU A 19 1.74 -17.34 -15.96
CA LEU A 19 2.83 -16.41 -16.23
C LEU A 19 3.58 -16.78 -17.52
N LYS A 20 3.98 -18.05 -17.67
CA LYS A 20 4.71 -18.57 -18.84
C LYS A 20 3.95 -18.35 -20.17
N ARG A 21 2.62 -18.27 -20.11
CA ARG A 21 1.75 -18.05 -21.28
C ARG A 21 1.57 -16.58 -21.67
N ARG A 22 2.13 -15.65 -20.89
CA ARG A 22 2.16 -14.21 -21.17
C ARG A 22 3.62 -13.69 -21.12
N PRO A 23 4.50 -14.18 -22.01
CA PRO A 23 5.94 -13.88 -21.94
C PRO A 23 6.22 -12.39 -22.16
N ILE A 24 5.54 -11.74 -23.12
CA ILE A 24 5.71 -10.30 -23.40
C ILE A 24 5.36 -9.46 -22.16
N HIS A 25 4.25 -9.79 -21.51
CA HIS A 25 3.78 -9.09 -20.32
C HIS A 25 4.74 -9.28 -19.14
N THR A 26 5.19 -10.51 -18.91
CA THR A 26 6.14 -10.83 -17.83
C THR A 26 7.51 -10.18 -18.08
N ALA A 27 7.97 -10.18 -19.33
CA ALA A 27 9.20 -9.49 -19.71
C ALA A 27 9.06 -7.98 -19.45
N PHE A 28 7.92 -7.38 -19.79
CA PHE A 28 7.68 -5.97 -19.53
C PHE A 28 7.60 -5.64 -18.02
N GLU A 29 7.00 -6.51 -17.19
CA GLU A 29 7.01 -6.38 -15.72
C GLU A 29 8.44 -6.28 -15.15
N ILE A 30 9.37 -7.05 -15.70
CA ILE A 30 10.77 -7.08 -15.25
C ILE A 30 11.60 -5.95 -15.87
N ILE A 31 11.38 -5.64 -17.15
CA ILE A 31 12.19 -4.67 -17.92
C ILE A 31 11.78 -3.23 -17.61
N TYR A 32 10.50 -2.95 -17.33
CA TYR A 32 10.01 -1.58 -17.11
C TYR A 32 10.74 -0.83 -15.98
N PRO A 33 10.94 -1.41 -14.78
CA PRO A 33 11.70 -0.74 -13.72
C PRO A 33 13.15 -0.42 -14.14
N VAL A 34 13.76 -1.34 -14.89
CA VAL A 34 15.13 -1.22 -15.38
C VAL A 34 15.25 -0.13 -16.45
N LEU A 35 14.27 -0.01 -17.35
CA LEU A 35 14.20 1.04 -18.36
C LEU A 35 14.18 2.43 -17.72
N ILE A 36 13.43 2.62 -16.64
CA ILE A 36 13.41 3.90 -15.91
C ILE A 36 14.77 4.18 -15.26
N CYS A 37 15.44 3.16 -14.72
CA CYS A 37 16.79 3.31 -14.18
C CYS A 37 17.84 3.62 -15.27
N PHE A 38 17.66 3.14 -16.50
CA PHE A 38 18.54 3.54 -17.62
C PHE A 38 18.42 5.03 -17.95
N ILE A 39 17.24 5.64 -17.81
CA ILE A 39 17.08 7.10 -17.96
C ILE A 39 17.89 7.83 -16.88
N LEU A 40 17.90 7.29 -15.66
CA LEU A 40 18.67 7.84 -14.55
C LEU A 40 20.18 7.76 -14.81
N VAL A 41 20.67 6.63 -15.35
CA VAL A 41 22.06 6.50 -15.82
C VAL A 41 22.38 7.49 -16.96
N ALA A 42 21.43 7.73 -17.87
CA ALA A 42 21.62 8.72 -18.93
C ALA A 42 21.76 10.15 -18.36
N ILE A 43 20.95 10.53 -17.37
CA ILE A 43 21.08 11.81 -16.65
C ILE A 43 22.45 11.88 -15.94
N ARG A 44 22.86 10.81 -15.27
CA ARG A 44 24.17 10.72 -14.61
C ARG A 44 25.34 10.92 -15.58
N ASN A 45 25.22 10.47 -16.84
CA ASN A 45 26.27 10.66 -17.84
C ASN A 45 26.36 12.09 -18.39
N ILE A 46 25.27 12.86 -18.30
CA ILE A 46 25.22 14.28 -18.70
C ILE A 46 25.90 15.14 -17.63
N ILE A 47 25.63 14.88 -16.34
CA ILE A 47 26.17 15.65 -15.22
C ILE A 47 27.51 15.07 -14.79
N THR A 48 28.60 15.74 -15.16
CA THR A 48 29.96 15.32 -14.77
C THR A 48 30.39 15.95 -13.47
N ALA A 49 30.99 15.15 -12.58
CA ALA A 49 31.67 15.65 -11.40
C ALA A 49 32.92 16.45 -11.81
N GLU A 50 33.08 17.64 -11.25
CA GLU A 50 34.26 18.49 -11.44
C GLU A 50 35.14 18.43 -10.19
N GLN A 51 36.41 18.07 -10.35
CA GLN A 51 37.37 18.18 -9.27
C GLN A 51 37.79 19.64 -9.09
N ARG A 52 37.59 20.18 -7.89
CA ARG A 52 37.99 21.54 -7.53
C ARG A 52 39.24 21.49 -6.66
N ASP A 53 40.16 22.42 -6.94
CA ASP A 53 41.41 22.55 -6.20
C ASP A 53 41.19 23.15 -4.81
N GLN A 54 42.24 23.15 -3.99
CA GLN A 54 42.20 23.76 -2.67
C GLN A 54 41.82 25.23 -2.81
N GLN A 55 40.82 25.66 -2.05
CA GLN A 55 40.36 27.03 -2.05
C GLN A 55 40.98 27.76 -0.86
N ASP A 56 41.92 28.65 -1.17
CA ASP A 56 42.46 29.58 -0.19
C ASP A 56 41.68 30.88 -0.25
N TYR A 57 41.38 31.44 0.92
CA TYR A 57 40.65 32.70 1.05
C TYR A 57 41.60 33.81 1.48
N VAL A 58 41.46 34.98 0.87
CA VAL A 58 42.27 36.15 1.22
C VAL A 58 41.72 36.76 2.52
N PRO A 59 42.58 37.19 3.46
CA PRO A 59 42.13 37.93 4.64
C PRO A 59 41.52 39.27 4.21
N PHE A 60 40.41 39.64 4.85
CA PHE A 60 39.73 40.91 4.62
C PHE A 60 39.66 41.73 5.90
N ASP A 61 39.61 43.04 5.73
CA ASP A 61 39.44 44.00 6.82
C ASP A 61 37.95 44.12 7.17
N VAL A 62 37.61 43.90 8.43
CA VAL A 62 36.20 43.95 8.90
C VAL A 62 35.63 45.37 8.75
N THR A 63 36.48 46.39 8.83
CA THR A 63 36.11 47.79 8.64
C THR A 63 35.47 48.05 7.27
N ASP A 64 35.85 47.33 6.21
CA ASP A 64 35.35 47.56 4.85
C ASP A 64 33.84 47.31 4.70
N SER A 65 33.25 46.57 5.64
CA SER A 65 31.81 46.33 5.75
C SER A 65 31.00 47.60 6.09
N TRP A 66 31.66 48.70 6.52
CA TRP A 66 31.00 49.97 6.88
C TRP A 66 30.11 50.56 5.76
N TYR A 67 30.52 50.40 4.50
CA TYR A 67 29.78 50.94 3.35
C TYR A 67 28.44 50.21 3.18
N TYR A 68 28.43 48.89 3.39
CA TYR A 68 27.23 48.08 3.31
C TYR A 68 26.29 48.34 4.48
N TRP A 69 26.84 48.50 5.69
CA TRP A 69 26.08 49.02 6.84
C TRP A 69 25.41 50.35 6.48
N TYR A 70 26.15 51.33 5.97
CA TYR A 70 25.59 52.65 5.69
C TYR A 70 24.59 52.66 4.53
N SER A 71 24.94 52.04 3.41
CA SER A 71 24.13 52.07 2.19
C SER A 71 22.85 51.24 2.34
N GLU A 72 22.92 49.99 2.79
CA GLU A 72 21.72 49.14 2.90
C GLU A 72 20.86 49.43 4.15
N ALA A 73 21.46 49.90 5.25
CA ALA A 73 20.72 50.03 6.52
C ALA A 73 19.99 51.36 6.69
N CYS A 74 20.47 52.45 6.08
CA CYS A 74 20.01 53.82 6.34
C CYS A 74 19.31 54.45 5.13
N HIS A 75 18.75 53.63 4.22
CA HIS A 75 18.22 54.08 2.93
C HIS A 75 16.95 54.95 3.02
N GLU A 76 16.24 54.94 4.14
CA GLU A 76 15.08 55.80 4.39
C GLU A 76 15.44 56.93 5.36
N ASN A 77 15.07 58.17 5.00
CA ASN A 77 15.33 59.40 5.78
C ASN A 77 14.79 59.38 7.23
N ASP A 78 13.97 58.39 7.59
CA ASP A 78 13.34 58.23 8.92
C ASP A 78 13.88 57.02 9.71
N SER A 79 15.02 56.43 9.29
CA SER A 79 15.68 55.36 10.02
C SER A 79 16.12 55.83 11.41
N LEU A 80 15.99 55.01 12.45
CA LEU A 80 16.40 55.32 13.83
C LEU A 80 17.34 54.26 14.40
N ILE A 81 18.27 54.63 15.27
CA ILE A 81 19.12 53.69 16.03
C ILE A 81 18.63 53.67 17.47
N GLY A 82 18.20 52.50 17.96
CA GLY A 82 17.74 52.32 19.34
C GLY A 82 18.79 51.65 20.21
N TYR A 83 19.05 52.16 21.41
CA TYR A 83 19.85 51.43 22.40
C TYR A 83 19.28 51.48 23.83
N SER A 84 19.64 50.49 24.64
CA SER A 84 19.24 50.35 26.04
C SER A 84 20.33 49.63 26.85
N PRO A 85 20.60 50.00 28.12
CA PRO A 85 19.97 51.09 28.88
C PRO A 85 20.60 52.46 28.61
N LYS A 86 19.91 53.54 28.97
CA LYS A 86 20.37 54.92 28.81
C LYS A 86 21.55 55.20 29.74
N SER A 87 22.72 55.46 29.16
CA SER A 87 23.95 55.83 29.88
C SER A 87 24.81 56.76 29.00
N PRO A 88 25.44 57.81 29.57
CA PRO A 88 26.34 58.70 28.81
C PRO A 88 27.53 57.96 28.18
N PHE A 89 28.03 56.91 28.84
CA PHE A 89 29.10 56.07 28.32
C PHE A 89 28.62 55.26 27.11
N LEU A 90 27.46 54.62 27.21
CA LEU A 90 26.89 53.86 26.09
C LEU A 90 26.50 54.76 24.92
N GLU A 91 26.06 55.99 25.19
CA GLU A 91 25.79 57.00 24.17
C GLU A 91 27.04 57.33 23.36
N ASP A 92 28.18 57.56 24.02
CA ASP A 92 29.47 57.79 23.36
C ASP A 92 29.94 56.58 22.54
N VAL A 93 29.79 55.36 23.09
CA VAL A 93 30.12 54.10 22.41
C VAL A 93 29.30 53.91 21.15
N VAL A 94 27.96 54.04 21.23
CA VAL A 94 27.06 53.86 20.09
C VAL A 94 27.29 54.95 19.03
N THR A 95 27.50 56.19 19.45
CA THR A 95 27.77 57.33 18.56
C THR A 95 29.07 57.16 17.77
N LYS A 96 30.14 56.69 18.44
CA LYS A 96 31.42 56.40 17.79
C LYS A 96 31.32 55.17 16.90
N ALA A 97 30.69 54.10 17.37
CA ALA A 97 30.60 52.83 16.65
C ALA A 97 29.79 52.97 15.35
N CYS A 98 28.72 53.75 15.35
CA CYS A 98 27.88 53.95 14.17
C CYS A 98 28.42 55.05 13.22
N ASN A 99 29.55 55.69 13.55
CA ASN A 99 30.08 56.86 12.84
C ASN A 99 29.01 57.95 12.63
N ALA A 100 28.54 58.52 13.75
CA ALA A 100 27.41 59.45 13.83
C ALA A 100 27.48 60.69 12.92
N SER A 101 28.62 60.98 12.30
CA SER A 101 28.77 62.03 11.28
C SER A 101 27.84 61.86 10.07
N ARG A 102 27.35 60.64 9.83
CA ARG A 102 26.44 60.31 8.71
C ARG A 102 25.22 59.47 9.13
N ALA A 103 25.19 58.93 10.35
CA ALA A 103 24.17 57.98 10.80
C ALA A 103 22.82 58.64 11.18
N PRO A 104 21.70 57.89 11.11
CA PRO A 104 20.39 58.34 11.57
C PRO A 104 20.31 58.69 13.07
N ALA A 105 19.23 59.35 13.49
CA ALA A 105 19.04 59.79 14.88
C ALA A 105 19.05 58.61 15.88
N ILE A 106 19.75 58.81 17.01
CA ILE A 106 19.92 57.81 18.07
C ILE A 106 18.89 58.06 19.18
N LEU A 107 18.13 57.02 19.55
CA LEU A 107 17.17 57.02 20.65
C LEU A 107 17.64 56.08 21.76
N SER A 108 17.61 56.58 23.01
CA SER A 108 17.96 55.83 24.21
C SER A 108 16.72 55.47 25.02
N TYR A 109 16.71 54.25 25.57
CA TYR A 109 15.64 53.72 26.41
C TYR A 109 16.19 53.29 27.77
N ASN A 110 15.39 53.34 28.84
CA ASN A 110 15.93 53.11 30.18
C ASN A 110 16.19 51.63 30.46
N ASN A 111 15.33 50.74 29.96
CA ASN A 111 15.38 49.29 30.21
C ASN A 111 15.07 48.51 28.93
N LYS A 112 15.43 47.22 28.90
CA LYS A 112 15.08 46.29 27.82
C LYS A 112 13.59 46.34 27.42
N ALA A 113 12.68 46.31 28.40
CA ALA A 113 11.24 46.23 28.14
C ALA A 113 10.67 47.46 27.41
N GLU A 114 11.23 48.65 27.65
CA GLU A 114 10.82 49.87 26.95
C GLU A 114 11.28 49.86 25.48
N LEU A 115 12.49 49.34 25.25
CA LEU A 115 13.05 49.18 23.92
C LEU A 115 12.27 48.12 23.12
N ASP A 116 11.96 46.98 23.72
CA ASP A 116 11.16 45.93 23.07
C ASP A 116 9.75 46.45 22.71
N ALA A 117 9.09 47.21 23.61
CA ALA A 117 7.79 47.83 23.33
C ALA A 117 7.85 48.90 22.21
N ALA A 118 8.96 49.62 22.07
CA ALA A 118 9.17 50.55 20.97
C ALA A 118 9.33 49.82 19.63
N VAL A 119 10.09 48.73 19.62
CA VAL A 119 10.28 47.86 18.44
C VAL A 119 8.94 47.27 17.99
N ASP A 120 8.12 46.78 18.92
CA ASP A 120 6.80 46.20 18.64
C ASP A 120 5.77 47.24 18.12
N ASN A 121 5.95 48.52 18.48
CA ASN A 121 5.11 49.62 18.00
C ASN A 121 5.47 50.12 16.58
N HIS A 122 6.26 49.36 15.81
CA HIS A 122 6.64 49.66 14.42
C HIS A 122 7.35 51.01 14.21
N THR A 123 8.17 51.47 15.16
CA THR A 123 9.13 52.54 14.87
C THR A 123 10.22 52.01 13.94
N SER A 124 10.54 52.72 12.85
CA SER A 124 11.51 52.32 11.82
C SER A 124 12.96 52.30 12.34
N PHE A 125 13.31 51.31 13.16
CA PHE A 125 14.69 51.12 13.62
C PHE A 125 15.54 50.45 12.56
N CYS A 126 16.66 51.06 12.20
CA CYS A 126 17.67 50.46 11.34
C CYS A 126 18.66 49.57 12.11
N LEU A 127 18.77 49.77 13.44
CA LEU A 127 19.60 48.99 14.34
C LEU A 127 19.09 49.14 15.77
N VAL A 128 19.03 48.02 16.48
CA VAL A 128 18.69 47.98 17.89
C VAL A 128 19.83 47.28 18.64
N ILE A 129 20.43 47.97 19.60
CA ILE A 129 21.50 47.44 20.45
C ILE A 129 20.99 47.34 21.87
N GLN A 130 20.98 46.13 22.40
CA GLN A 130 20.56 45.88 23.77
C GLN A 130 21.77 45.41 24.57
N PHE A 131 22.15 46.21 25.57
CA PHE A 131 23.14 45.86 26.58
C PHE A 131 22.43 45.33 27.84
N ASN A 132 23.19 44.79 28.78
CA ASN A 132 22.66 44.39 30.09
C ASN A 132 22.14 45.62 30.88
N ASP A 133 20.95 45.49 31.48
CA ASP A 133 20.28 46.58 32.22
C ASP A 133 21.11 47.09 33.43
N GLU A 134 22.07 46.28 33.90
CA GLU A 134 23.04 46.64 34.95
C GLU A 134 23.94 47.84 34.57
N LEU A 135 24.03 48.18 33.28
CA LEU A 135 24.84 49.28 32.75
C LEU A 135 24.15 50.64 32.78
N SER A 136 22.92 50.74 33.31
CA SER A 136 22.15 52.00 33.41
C SER A 136 22.86 53.12 34.18
N GLY A 137 23.82 52.79 35.06
CA GLY A 137 24.62 53.75 35.83
C GLY A 137 26.08 53.88 35.41
N ALA A 138 26.50 53.31 34.28
CA ALA A 138 27.89 53.34 33.86
C ALA A 138 28.29 54.74 33.34
N GLU A 139 29.23 55.42 34.00
CA GLU A 139 29.78 56.72 33.54
C GLU A 139 31.13 56.57 32.83
N ASN A 140 31.91 55.52 33.15
CA ASN A 140 33.24 55.26 32.60
C ASN A 140 33.47 53.75 32.43
N ASN A 141 34.49 53.38 31.63
CA ASN A 141 34.90 52.00 31.36
C ASN A 141 35.39 51.20 32.60
N SER A 142 35.51 51.82 33.77
CA SER A 142 36.10 51.20 34.98
C SER A 142 35.19 50.19 35.70
N ASN A 143 33.88 50.20 35.41
CA ASN A 143 32.87 49.38 36.10
C ASN A 143 32.14 48.40 35.17
N LEU A 144 32.76 47.98 34.06
CA LEU A 144 32.16 46.95 33.20
C LEU A 144 32.29 45.55 33.83
N PRO A 145 31.23 44.72 33.79
CA PRO A 145 31.32 43.33 34.21
C PRO A 145 32.25 42.54 33.27
N LEU A 146 32.91 41.52 33.82
CA LEU A 146 33.81 40.62 33.07
C LEU A 146 33.10 39.88 31.92
N ASN A 147 31.82 39.57 32.11
CA ASN A 147 30.95 38.99 31.09
C ASN A 147 29.86 40.01 30.77
N LEU A 148 29.80 40.42 29.50
CA LEU A 148 28.80 41.35 29.01
C LEU A 148 28.01 40.69 27.88
N ASP A 149 26.70 40.59 28.07
CA ASP A 149 25.80 40.14 27.01
C ASP A 149 25.33 41.36 26.21
N ILE A 150 25.54 41.29 24.90
CA ILE A 150 25.14 42.32 23.95
C ILE A 150 24.29 41.64 22.88
N THR A 151 23.09 42.15 22.68
CA THR A 151 22.22 41.71 21.59
C THR A 151 22.14 42.79 20.52
N ILE A 152 22.64 42.48 19.33
CA ILE A 152 22.55 43.35 18.14
C ILE A 152 21.40 42.81 17.30
N ARG A 153 20.36 43.62 17.07
CA ARG A 153 19.20 43.26 16.26
C ARG A 153 19.14 44.14 15.02
N LEU A 154 19.04 43.50 13.86
CA LEU A 154 18.86 44.14 12.55
C LEU A 154 17.42 43.83 12.06
N PRO A 155 16.77 44.77 11.36
CA PRO A 155 15.38 44.60 10.91
C PRO A 155 15.23 43.43 9.93
N SER A 156 14.16 42.64 10.12
CA SER A 156 13.92 41.42 9.35
C SER A 156 13.49 41.64 7.89
N GLU A 157 13.10 42.86 7.55
CA GLU A 157 12.68 43.25 6.20
C GLU A 157 13.87 43.37 5.22
N ARG A 158 15.10 43.31 5.73
CA ARG A 158 16.35 43.26 4.92
C ARG A 158 16.62 41.87 4.32
N TYR A 159 15.90 40.86 4.78
CA TYR A 159 16.07 39.48 4.32
C TYR A 159 15.22 39.26 3.05
N LYS A 160 15.84 38.80 1.95
CA LYS A 160 15.15 38.57 0.67
C LYS A 160 14.12 37.44 0.78
N SER A 161 14.33 36.54 1.73
CA SER A 161 13.40 35.48 2.14
C SER A 161 13.53 35.22 3.64
N LYS A 162 12.44 34.88 4.33
CA LYS A 162 12.45 34.39 5.72
C LYS A 162 13.31 33.12 5.91
N SER A 163 13.73 32.49 4.82
CA SER A 163 14.43 31.19 4.77
C SER A 163 15.97 31.27 4.63
N GLU A 164 16.61 32.43 4.82
CA GLU A 164 18.07 32.57 4.62
C GLU A 164 18.89 32.49 5.92
N TRP A 165 18.30 32.84 7.07
CA TRP A 165 19.00 32.93 8.36
C TRP A 165 18.45 31.90 9.36
N PHE A 166 18.95 30.66 9.28
CA PHE A 166 18.68 29.61 10.27
C PHE A 166 19.70 29.65 11.40
N THR A 167 19.61 30.65 12.28
CA THR A 167 20.51 30.76 13.45
C THR A 167 20.31 29.65 14.48
N ASN A 168 19.23 28.88 14.34
CA ASN A 168 18.94 27.66 15.10
C ASN A 168 19.70 26.43 14.59
N LEU A 169 20.26 26.46 13.37
CA LEU A 169 20.98 25.36 12.76
C LEU A 169 22.47 25.68 12.71
N LEU A 170 23.31 24.73 13.12
CA LEU A 170 24.75 24.90 13.03
C LEU A 170 25.25 24.63 11.60
N TYR A 171 24.55 23.74 10.88
CA TYR A 171 24.90 23.32 9.54
C TYR A 171 23.77 23.58 8.53
N PRO A 172 24.08 23.75 7.24
CA PRO A 172 23.02 23.79 6.24
C PRO A 172 22.39 22.40 6.14
N MET A 173 21.08 22.36 5.93
CA MET A 173 20.30 21.12 5.86
C MET A 173 20.76 20.15 4.77
N PHE A 174 21.30 20.70 3.68
CA PHE A 174 21.95 19.92 2.63
C PHE A 174 23.42 20.33 2.57
N GLN A 175 24.29 19.46 3.05
CA GLN A 175 25.72 19.64 2.91
C GLN A 175 26.14 19.20 1.52
N THR A 176 26.40 20.16 0.63
CA THR A 176 27.11 19.87 -0.61
C THR A 176 28.60 19.70 -0.31
N PRO A 177 29.30 18.76 -0.96
CA PRO A 177 30.75 18.71 -0.88
C PRO A 177 31.34 20.03 -1.38
N GLY A 178 32.16 20.67 -0.55
CA GLY A 178 32.79 21.95 -0.84
C GLY A 178 32.52 23.04 0.19
N PRO A 179 33.22 24.18 0.09
CA PRO A 179 32.96 25.31 0.96
C PRO A 179 31.63 25.98 0.61
N ARG A 180 30.93 26.47 1.62
CA ARG A 180 29.73 27.32 1.45
C ARG A 180 30.12 28.56 0.65
N ASP A 181 29.52 28.75 -0.53
CA ASP A 181 29.89 29.78 -1.51
C ASP A 181 31.42 29.85 -1.76
N PRO A 182 31.95 29.05 -2.69
CA PRO A 182 33.39 29.02 -2.98
C PRO A 182 33.93 30.36 -3.49
N THR A 183 33.08 31.16 -4.15
CA THR A 183 33.47 32.39 -4.83
C THR A 183 33.51 33.60 -3.92
N ASN A 184 32.71 33.62 -2.86
CA ASN A 184 32.61 34.76 -1.95
C ASN A 184 33.63 34.66 -0.79
N PRO A 185 34.59 35.60 -0.66
CA PRO A 185 35.53 35.61 0.45
C PRO A 185 34.89 35.76 1.84
N TYR A 186 33.64 36.21 1.91
CA TYR A 186 32.94 36.54 3.16
C TYR A 186 32.00 35.43 3.67
N GLY A 187 31.81 34.35 2.91
CA GLY A 187 31.03 33.19 3.36
C GLY A 187 29.69 32.95 2.64
N GLY A 188 29.24 33.90 1.83
CA GLY A 188 27.93 33.83 1.16
C GLY A 188 26.76 33.98 2.13
N ASP A 189 25.53 33.77 1.65
CA ASP A 189 24.33 33.88 2.49
C ASP A 189 24.26 32.75 3.54
N PRO A 190 23.88 33.02 4.82
CA PRO A 190 23.62 34.34 5.41
C PRO A 190 24.91 35.15 5.64
N ASP A 191 25.07 36.26 4.89
CA ASP A 191 26.32 37.02 4.85
C ASP A 191 26.39 38.05 5.99
N TYR A 192 27.29 37.87 6.96
CA TYR A 192 27.47 38.82 8.05
C TYR A 192 28.27 40.06 7.64
N PHE A 193 29.08 39.98 6.59
CA PHE A 193 29.93 41.06 6.11
C PHE A 193 29.16 42.03 5.23
N ASN A 194 28.49 41.53 4.19
CA ASN A 194 27.70 42.37 3.28
C ASN A 194 26.47 42.97 3.96
N ARG A 195 26.12 42.54 5.18
CA ARG A 195 25.01 43.09 5.97
C ARG A 195 25.43 44.07 7.06
N GLY A 196 26.74 44.37 7.18
CA GLY A 196 27.23 45.33 8.16
C GLY A 196 27.36 44.80 9.60
N PHE A 197 27.02 43.54 9.86
CA PHE A 197 26.98 43.01 11.23
C PHE A 197 28.38 42.91 11.84
N LEU A 198 29.37 42.41 11.08
CA LEU A 198 30.74 42.28 11.58
C LEU A 198 31.36 43.64 11.92
N PHE A 199 31.11 44.65 11.10
CA PHE A 199 31.55 46.03 11.35
C PHE A 199 30.93 46.60 12.63
N LEU A 200 29.62 46.41 12.83
CA LEU A 200 28.94 46.86 14.05
C LEU A 200 29.47 46.15 15.29
N GLN A 201 29.65 44.82 15.20
CA GLN A 201 30.18 44.01 16.28
C GLN A 201 31.60 44.46 16.68
N GLU A 202 32.48 44.67 15.70
CA GLU A 202 33.83 45.20 15.93
C GLU A 202 33.79 46.60 16.54
N SER A 203 33.03 47.52 15.94
CA SER A 203 33.00 48.92 16.35
C SER A 203 32.42 49.12 17.75
N ILE A 204 31.37 48.36 18.11
CA ILE A 204 30.81 48.37 19.47
C ILE A 204 31.82 47.77 20.46
N THR A 205 32.48 46.66 20.10
CA THR A 205 33.47 46.00 20.96
C THR A 205 34.67 46.92 21.23
N LEU A 206 35.21 47.56 20.19
CA LEU A 206 36.29 48.55 20.32
C LEU A 206 35.84 49.78 21.12
N GLY A 207 34.61 50.24 20.92
CA GLY A 207 34.02 51.33 21.69
C GLY A 207 33.93 51.00 23.19
N LEU A 208 33.49 49.78 23.53
CA LEU A 208 33.43 49.30 24.91
C LEU A 208 34.81 49.10 25.55
N MET A 209 35.81 48.63 24.80
CA MET A 209 37.19 48.54 25.29
C MET A 209 37.80 49.92 25.59
N GLY A 210 37.21 50.99 25.05
CA GLY A 210 37.57 52.38 25.33
C GLY A 210 38.91 52.81 24.75
N THR A 211 39.15 54.12 24.75
CA THR A 211 40.36 54.81 24.25
C THR A 211 41.64 54.54 25.07
N SER A 212 41.71 53.45 25.85
CA SER A 212 42.90 53.09 26.63
C SER A 212 43.98 52.38 25.82
N ALA A 213 43.67 51.93 24.59
CA ALA A 213 44.68 51.46 23.65
C ALA A 213 45.14 52.66 22.78
N THR A 214 46.40 53.08 22.94
CA THR A 214 47.05 54.07 22.05
C THR A 214 47.16 53.61 20.59
N ASP A 215 46.85 52.33 20.34
CA ASP A 215 46.75 51.72 19.02
C ASP A 215 45.64 50.63 19.09
N PRO A 216 44.45 50.83 18.51
CA PRO A 216 43.40 49.81 18.53
C PRO A 216 43.86 48.59 17.71
N PRO A 217 43.54 47.36 18.15
CA PRO A 217 43.93 46.16 17.39
C PRO A 217 43.22 46.15 16.04
N HIS A 218 43.99 46.05 14.95
CA HIS A 218 43.46 45.85 13.61
C HIS A 218 43.00 44.39 13.45
N ILE A 219 41.68 44.16 13.40
CA ILE A 219 41.11 42.82 13.29
C ILE A 219 40.89 42.49 11.81
N LYS A 220 41.61 41.46 11.34
CA LYS A 220 41.38 40.84 10.04
C LYS A 220 40.67 39.52 10.22
N MET A 221 39.72 39.25 9.34
CA MET A 221 39.05 37.96 9.28
C MET A 221 39.49 37.22 8.02
N GLN A 222 39.67 35.92 8.17
CA GLN A 222 40.00 35.03 7.06
C GLN A 222 39.20 33.75 7.24
N ARG A 223 38.53 33.32 6.16
CA ARG A 223 37.89 32.01 6.13
C ARG A 223 38.96 30.92 6.18
N PHE A 224 38.66 29.83 6.87
CA PHE A 224 39.52 28.65 6.82
C PHE A 224 39.67 28.17 5.37
N PRO A 225 40.90 27.83 4.92
CA PRO A 225 41.08 27.25 3.60
C PRO A 225 40.34 25.92 3.51
N TYR A 226 39.74 25.66 2.35
CA TYR A 226 38.98 24.43 2.13
C TYR A 226 39.81 23.44 1.29
N PRO A 227 39.96 22.17 1.73
CA PRO A 227 40.74 21.17 0.99
C PRO A 227 40.12 20.86 -0.37
N ARG A 228 40.88 20.24 -1.28
CA ARG A 228 40.38 19.80 -2.60
C ARG A 228 39.11 18.96 -2.44
N TRP A 229 38.10 19.19 -3.27
CA TRP A 229 36.82 18.48 -3.19
C TRP A 229 36.26 18.15 -4.57
N LEU A 230 35.37 17.16 -4.62
CA LEU A 230 34.63 16.81 -5.81
C LEU A 230 33.29 17.58 -5.80
N ASN A 231 33.07 18.46 -6.77
CA ASN A 231 31.78 19.10 -6.95
C ASN A 231 30.92 18.27 -7.89
N ASP A 232 29.92 17.59 -7.33
CA ASP A 232 28.98 16.77 -8.08
C ASP A 232 27.54 17.24 -7.90
N LEU A 233 27.07 17.99 -8.89
CA LEU A 233 25.71 18.57 -8.92
C LEU A 233 24.61 17.50 -9.02
N PHE A 234 24.95 16.24 -9.35
CA PHE A 234 23.96 15.16 -9.42
C PHE A 234 23.36 14.85 -8.04
N TYR A 235 24.14 14.99 -6.98
CA TYR A 235 23.67 14.74 -5.62
C TYR A 235 22.97 15.94 -5.00
N ALA A 236 22.98 17.12 -5.64
CA ALA A 236 22.31 18.31 -5.13
C ALA A 236 20.80 18.10 -4.93
N ASN A 237 20.20 18.82 -3.98
CA ASN A 237 18.83 18.62 -3.49
C ASN A 237 17.75 18.50 -4.59
N GLU A 238 17.82 19.34 -5.64
CA GLU A 238 16.86 19.29 -6.74
C GLU A 238 16.97 18.00 -7.57
N MET A 239 18.20 17.57 -7.87
CA MET A 239 18.45 16.34 -8.61
C MET A 239 18.17 15.11 -7.76
N ALA A 240 18.44 15.16 -6.45
CA ALA A 240 18.08 14.09 -5.53
C ALA A 240 16.56 13.83 -5.52
N THR A 241 15.75 14.89 -5.56
CA THR A 241 14.29 14.79 -5.66
C THR A 241 13.87 14.08 -6.96
N MET A 242 14.47 14.45 -8.09
CA MET A 242 14.24 13.80 -9.39
C MET A 242 14.62 12.31 -9.35
N VAL A 243 15.76 11.97 -8.76
CA VAL A 243 16.23 10.58 -8.57
C VAL A 243 15.23 9.76 -7.77
N THR A 244 14.74 10.29 -6.64
CA THR A 244 13.74 9.59 -5.82
C THR A 244 12.41 9.38 -6.56
N LEU A 245 11.94 10.39 -7.31
CA LEU A 245 10.73 10.31 -8.11
C LEU A 245 10.85 9.25 -9.20
N MET A 246 11.97 9.19 -9.91
CA MET A 246 12.21 8.21 -10.97
C MET A 246 12.26 6.78 -10.42
N LEU A 247 12.95 6.57 -9.29
CA LEU A 247 13.01 5.25 -8.66
C LEU A 247 11.63 4.80 -8.16
N MET A 248 10.83 5.70 -7.60
CA MET A 248 9.42 5.43 -7.24
C MET A 248 8.60 5.02 -8.48
N MET A 249 8.72 5.77 -9.57
CA MET A 249 8.03 5.49 -10.84
C MET A 249 8.41 4.13 -11.43
N SER A 250 9.63 3.64 -11.17
CA SER A 250 10.07 2.31 -11.63
C SER A 250 9.17 1.17 -11.14
N PHE A 251 8.56 1.31 -9.96
CA PHE A 251 7.72 0.28 -9.36
C PHE A 251 6.23 0.43 -9.68
N MET A 252 5.83 1.56 -10.28
CA MET A 252 4.43 1.91 -10.55
C MET A 252 3.72 0.84 -11.40
N TYR A 253 4.36 0.37 -12.47
CA TYR A 253 3.75 -0.62 -13.36
C TYR A 253 3.46 -1.95 -12.64
N ASN A 254 4.42 -2.44 -11.86
CA ASN A 254 4.27 -3.68 -11.08
C ASN A 254 3.14 -3.58 -10.05
N TYR A 255 3.05 -2.43 -9.38
CA TYR A 255 1.97 -2.13 -8.43
C TYR A 255 0.58 -2.15 -9.11
N ILE A 256 0.39 -1.38 -10.19
CA ILE A 256 -0.92 -1.27 -10.88
C ILE A 256 -1.36 -2.63 -11.42
N ASN A 257 -0.43 -3.35 -12.06
CA ASN A 257 -0.73 -4.64 -12.65
C ASN A 257 -1.08 -5.70 -11.59
N THR A 258 -0.40 -5.71 -10.45
CA THR A 258 -0.72 -6.64 -9.35
C THR A 258 -2.11 -6.34 -8.78
N ILE A 259 -2.47 -5.07 -8.55
CA ILE A 259 -3.84 -4.68 -8.15
C ILE A 259 -4.85 -5.19 -9.17
N ARG A 260 -4.63 -4.90 -10.46
CA ARG A 260 -5.55 -5.30 -11.53
C ARG A 260 -5.71 -6.81 -11.60
N ALA A 261 -4.64 -7.58 -11.43
CA ALA A 261 -4.68 -9.02 -11.53
C ALA A 261 -5.46 -9.66 -10.35
N ILE A 262 -5.26 -9.19 -9.12
CA ILE A 262 -6.00 -9.64 -7.93
C ILE A 262 -7.48 -9.30 -8.06
N THR A 263 -7.79 -8.06 -8.44
CA THR A 263 -9.18 -7.59 -8.60
C THR A 263 -9.89 -8.26 -9.79
N THR A 264 -9.18 -8.62 -10.87
CA THR A 264 -9.76 -9.43 -11.96
C THR A 264 -10.13 -10.84 -11.48
N GLU A 265 -9.32 -11.43 -10.59
CA GLU A 265 -9.63 -12.74 -9.99
C GLU A 265 -10.86 -12.67 -9.07
N LYS A 266 -11.04 -11.55 -8.36
CA LYS A 266 -12.26 -11.25 -7.58
C LYS A 266 -13.48 -11.01 -8.46
N GLU A 267 -13.35 -10.18 -9.50
CA GLU A 267 -14.44 -9.84 -10.44
C GLU A 267 -14.99 -11.09 -11.13
N LYS A 268 -14.12 -12.04 -11.49
CA LYS A 268 -14.49 -13.34 -12.08
C LYS A 268 -14.90 -14.41 -11.06
N GLN A 269 -14.92 -14.08 -9.77
CA GLN A 269 -15.23 -15.01 -8.66
C GLN A 269 -14.34 -16.27 -8.61
N LEU A 270 -13.15 -16.21 -9.21
CA LEU A 270 -12.21 -17.32 -9.21
C LEU A 270 -11.69 -17.61 -7.80
N LYS A 271 -11.47 -16.56 -6.99
CA LYS A 271 -11.08 -16.69 -5.57
C LYS A 271 -12.15 -17.43 -4.76
N GLU A 272 -13.41 -17.05 -4.88
CA GLU A 272 -14.50 -17.66 -4.11
C GLU A 272 -14.79 -19.09 -4.58
N SER A 273 -14.72 -19.35 -5.89
CA SER A 273 -14.83 -20.71 -6.43
C SER A 273 -13.75 -21.64 -5.86
N MET A 274 -12.49 -21.19 -5.81
CA MET A 274 -11.40 -21.97 -5.18
C MET A 274 -11.59 -22.17 -3.68
N LYS A 275 -12.10 -21.15 -2.95
CA LYS A 275 -12.42 -21.28 -1.52
C LYS A 275 -13.49 -22.34 -1.29
N ILE A 276 -14.55 -22.35 -2.11
CA ILE A 276 -15.65 -23.33 -2.01
C ILE A 276 -15.15 -24.74 -2.35
N MET A 277 -14.17 -24.89 -3.22
CA MET A 277 -13.55 -26.19 -3.53
C MET A 277 -12.43 -26.58 -2.54
N GLY A 278 -12.38 -25.96 -1.36
CA GLY A 278 -11.54 -26.39 -0.25
C GLY A 278 -10.17 -25.71 -0.14
N LEU A 279 -9.91 -24.60 -0.86
CA LEU A 279 -8.69 -23.82 -0.65
C LEU A 279 -8.84 -22.82 0.52
N PRO A 280 -7.91 -22.79 1.50
CA PRO A 280 -7.99 -21.78 2.56
C PRO A 280 -7.62 -20.37 2.05
N GLY A 281 -8.26 -19.36 2.64
CA GLY A 281 -8.11 -17.95 2.23
C GLY A 281 -6.68 -17.41 2.29
N TRP A 282 -5.94 -17.70 3.37
CA TRP A 282 -4.58 -17.20 3.58
C TRP A 282 -3.59 -17.67 2.50
N LEU A 283 -3.83 -18.85 1.92
CA LEU A 283 -2.94 -19.43 0.92
C LEU A 283 -2.94 -18.67 -0.40
N HIS A 284 -4.07 -18.02 -0.73
CA HIS A 284 -4.15 -17.12 -1.86
C HIS A 284 -3.21 -15.93 -1.71
N TRP A 285 -3.18 -15.31 -0.52
CA TRP A 285 -2.33 -14.16 -0.24
C TRP A 285 -0.85 -14.52 -0.27
N VAL A 286 -0.47 -15.65 0.36
CA VAL A 286 0.93 -16.11 0.33
C VAL A 286 1.39 -16.40 -1.09
N ALA A 287 0.55 -17.01 -1.92
CA ALA A 287 0.94 -17.30 -3.29
C ALA A 287 0.97 -16.05 -4.19
N TRP A 288 0.08 -15.07 -3.97
CA TRP A 288 0.18 -13.77 -4.63
C TRP A 288 1.44 -13.04 -4.19
N PHE A 289 1.78 -13.09 -2.90
CA PHE A 289 2.99 -12.48 -2.35
C PHE A 289 4.23 -13.10 -2.98
N LEU A 290 4.35 -14.43 -2.94
CA LEU A 290 5.53 -15.11 -3.48
C LEU A 290 5.67 -14.89 -4.99
N ARG A 291 4.55 -14.91 -5.74
CA ARG A 291 4.57 -14.60 -7.18
C ARG A 291 5.11 -13.19 -7.43
N SER A 292 4.52 -12.17 -6.81
CA SER A 292 4.92 -10.77 -7.02
C SER A 292 6.33 -10.50 -6.50
N PHE A 293 6.71 -11.12 -5.39
CA PHE A 293 8.04 -11.02 -4.79
C PHE A 293 9.12 -11.56 -5.72
N ILE A 294 8.94 -12.73 -6.33
CA ILE A 294 9.93 -13.31 -7.27
C ILE A 294 10.15 -12.39 -8.48
N ILE A 295 9.07 -11.83 -9.05
CA ILE A 295 9.16 -10.93 -10.21
C ILE A 295 9.88 -9.63 -9.84
N LEU A 296 9.52 -9.04 -8.71
CA LEU A 296 10.15 -7.82 -8.21
C LEU A 296 11.61 -8.05 -7.77
N LEU A 297 11.94 -9.20 -7.19
CA LEU A 297 13.31 -9.55 -6.81
C LEU A 297 14.23 -9.57 -8.04
N LEU A 298 13.78 -10.16 -9.14
CA LEU A 298 14.53 -10.14 -10.41
C LEU A 298 14.72 -8.71 -10.92
N ALA A 299 13.69 -7.87 -10.86
CA ALA A 299 13.79 -6.47 -11.24
C ALA A 299 14.76 -5.69 -10.33
N ILE A 300 14.72 -5.90 -9.01
CA ILE A 300 15.59 -5.25 -8.04
C ILE A 300 17.05 -5.63 -8.25
N ILE A 301 17.35 -6.91 -8.51
CA ILE A 301 18.71 -7.35 -8.85
C ILE A 301 19.22 -6.57 -10.06
N LEU A 302 18.40 -6.43 -11.11
CA LEU A 302 18.77 -5.66 -12.30
C LEU A 302 18.92 -4.17 -12.01
N ILE A 303 18.05 -3.57 -11.19
CA ILE A 303 18.15 -2.17 -10.76
C ILE A 303 19.47 -1.92 -10.03
N VAL A 304 19.80 -2.74 -9.03
CA VAL A 304 21.05 -2.60 -8.26
C VAL A 304 22.26 -2.73 -9.17
N ILE A 305 22.25 -3.68 -10.11
CA ILE A 305 23.31 -3.83 -11.12
C ILE A 305 23.42 -2.56 -11.98
N VAL A 306 22.32 -2.05 -12.53
CA VAL A 306 22.33 -0.86 -13.42
C VAL A 306 22.82 0.39 -12.70
N VAL A 307 22.46 0.55 -11.43
CA VAL A 307 22.81 1.72 -10.62
C VAL A 307 24.27 1.66 -10.14
N LYS A 308 24.84 0.45 -9.99
CA LYS A 308 26.23 0.23 -9.56
C LYS A 308 27.24 0.07 -10.69
N VAL A 309 26.84 -0.49 -11.82
CA VAL A 309 27.75 -0.75 -12.94
C VAL A 309 28.12 0.57 -13.61
N ASN A 310 29.41 0.78 -13.82
CA ASN A 310 29.89 1.92 -14.59
C ASN A 310 29.63 1.67 -16.08
N VAL A 311 28.61 2.31 -16.63
CA VAL A 311 28.29 2.20 -18.07
C VAL A 311 29.19 3.12 -18.90
N GLN A 312 29.66 4.25 -18.35
CA GLN A 312 30.56 5.20 -19.03
C GLN A 312 31.47 6.00 -18.08
N LYS A 313 30.95 7.10 -17.50
CA LYS A 313 31.77 8.09 -16.76
C LYS A 313 31.84 7.81 -15.26
N ALA A 314 30.69 7.59 -14.63
CA ALA A 314 30.58 7.27 -13.22
C ALA A 314 29.32 6.44 -12.96
N PRO A 315 29.34 5.53 -11.97
CA PRO A 315 28.13 4.90 -11.47
C PRO A 315 27.22 5.95 -10.80
N VAL A 316 25.95 5.59 -10.59
CA VAL A 316 24.99 6.44 -9.91
C VAL A 316 25.28 6.50 -8.41
N PHE A 317 25.56 5.34 -7.81
CA PHE A 317 26.11 5.24 -6.46
C PHE A 317 27.52 4.67 -6.55
N THR A 318 28.50 5.50 -6.26
CA THR A 318 29.94 5.17 -6.29
C THR A 318 30.37 4.52 -4.98
N HIS A 319 30.06 5.14 -3.85
CA HIS A 319 30.59 4.82 -2.53
C HIS A 319 29.69 3.86 -1.72
N SER A 320 28.37 3.95 -1.88
CA SER A 320 27.40 3.13 -1.13
C SER A 320 27.54 1.62 -1.35
N ASP A 321 27.38 0.76 -0.36
CA ASP A 321 27.41 -0.70 -0.56
C ASP A 321 26.17 -1.19 -1.34
N GLY A 322 26.41 -1.97 -2.41
CA GLY A 322 25.35 -2.58 -3.21
C GLY A 322 24.46 -3.56 -2.43
N THR A 323 24.98 -4.19 -1.37
CA THR A 323 24.19 -5.12 -0.54
C THR A 323 23.17 -4.38 0.34
N VAL A 324 23.55 -3.22 0.88
CA VAL A 324 22.65 -2.34 1.64
C VAL A 324 21.53 -1.83 0.74
N LEU A 325 21.88 -1.35 -0.47
CA LEU A 325 20.91 -0.91 -1.47
C LEU A 325 19.94 -2.04 -1.88
N PHE A 326 20.47 -3.26 -2.06
CA PHE A 326 19.65 -4.43 -2.37
C PHE A 326 18.63 -4.72 -1.27
N ILE A 327 19.05 -4.74 0.00
CA ILE A 327 18.15 -4.98 1.13
C ILE A 327 17.13 -3.85 1.29
N PHE A 328 17.55 -2.60 1.08
CA PHE A 328 16.65 -1.45 1.08
C PHE A 328 15.51 -1.60 0.06
N PHE A 329 15.81 -1.92 -1.19
CA PHE A 329 14.78 -2.13 -2.21
C PHE A 329 13.94 -3.39 -1.97
N VAL A 330 14.52 -4.47 -1.43
CA VAL A 330 13.77 -5.69 -1.09
C VAL A 330 12.73 -5.42 -0.01
N LEU A 331 13.09 -4.70 1.05
CA LEU A 331 12.16 -4.33 2.12
C LEU A 331 11.07 -3.38 1.62
N PHE A 332 11.42 -2.40 0.78
CA PHE A 332 10.45 -1.55 0.10
C PHE A 332 9.49 -2.37 -0.79
N ALA A 333 9.99 -3.36 -1.53
CA ALA A 333 9.15 -4.23 -2.37
C ALA A 333 8.17 -5.05 -1.53
N CYS A 334 8.59 -5.59 -0.39
CA CYS A 334 7.69 -6.28 0.55
C CYS A 334 6.57 -5.37 1.06
N SER A 335 6.90 -4.13 1.46
CA SER A 335 5.92 -3.12 1.87
C SER A 335 4.97 -2.76 0.73
N THR A 336 5.49 -2.55 -0.49
CA THR A 336 4.68 -2.22 -1.67
C THR A 336 3.72 -3.35 -2.08
N ILE A 337 4.15 -4.61 -2.00
CA ILE A 337 3.29 -5.78 -2.30
C ILE A 337 2.14 -5.87 -1.29
N THR A 338 2.42 -5.69 -0.01
CA THR A 338 1.37 -5.74 1.03
C THR A 338 0.45 -4.53 0.98
N PHE A 339 0.97 -3.35 0.63
CA PHE A 339 0.15 -2.17 0.32
C PHE A 339 -0.79 -2.41 -0.87
N THR A 340 -0.29 -3.06 -1.93
CA THR A 340 -1.10 -3.49 -3.07
C THR A 340 -2.26 -4.39 -2.62
N PHE A 341 -2.01 -5.31 -1.68
CA PHE A 341 -3.05 -6.18 -1.13
C PHE A 341 -4.10 -5.38 -0.38
N LEU A 342 -3.70 -4.46 0.50
CA LEU A 342 -4.60 -3.56 1.21
C LEU A 342 -5.53 -2.82 0.25
N ILE A 343 -4.98 -2.15 -0.76
CA ILE A 343 -5.77 -1.39 -1.74
C ILE A 343 -6.69 -2.33 -2.53
N SER A 344 -6.22 -3.52 -2.92
CA SER A 344 -7.04 -4.49 -3.68
C SER A 344 -8.26 -5.01 -2.93
N VAL A 345 -8.32 -4.89 -1.59
CA VAL A 345 -9.46 -5.34 -0.78
C VAL A 345 -10.68 -4.45 -0.96
N PHE A 346 -10.50 -3.15 -1.18
CA PHE A 346 -11.59 -2.19 -1.30
C PHE A 346 -12.31 -2.19 -2.65
N PHE A 347 -11.78 -2.86 -3.67
CA PHE A 347 -12.33 -2.83 -5.02
C PHE A 347 -12.83 -4.19 -5.50
N THR A 348 -14.01 -4.18 -6.13
CA THR A 348 -14.62 -5.34 -6.80
C THR A 348 -14.36 -5.37 -8.31
N LYS A 349 -14.14 -4.21 -8.94
CA LYS A 349 -13.93 -4.05 -10.38
C LYS A 349 -12.47 -3.77 -10.72
N ALA A 350 -11.92 -4.46 -11.72
CA ALA A 350 -10.48 -4.43 -11.97
C ALA A 350 -9.95 -3.13 -12.59
N ASN A 351 -10.68 -2.55 -13.55
CA ASN A 351 -10.22 -1.34 -14.23
C ASN A 351 -10.34 -0.09 -13.33
N THR A 352 -11.37 -0.02 -12.48
CA THR A 352 -11.49 1.07 -11.50
C THR A 352 -10.41 0.96 -10.43
N ALA A 353 -10.12 -0.25 -9.95
CA ALA A 353 -9.03 -0.49 -9.02
C ALA A 353 -7.66 -0.07 -9.58
N ALA A 354 -7.39 -0.34 -10.86
CA ALA A 354 -6.15 0.07 -11.51
C ALA A 354 -6.01 1.60 -11.60
N ALA A 355 -7.08 2.30 -12.01
CA ALA A 355 -7.07 3.76 -12.17
C ALA A 355 -7.02 4.51 -10.83
N VAL A 356 -7.83 4.10 -9.84
CA VAL A 356 -7.79 4.70 -8.51
C VAL A 356 -6.51 4.29 -7.78
N GLY A 357 -6.07 3.04 -7.95
CA GLY A 357 -4.82 2.54 -7.40
C GLY A 357 -3.63 3.37 -7.86
N SER A 358 -3.55 3.73 -9.15
CA SER A 358 -2.47 4.58 -9.67
C SER A 358 -2.48 5.98 -9.07
N LEU A 359 -3.67 6.56 -8.86
CA LEU A 359 -3.80 7.85 -8.17
C LEU A 359 -3.33 7.75 -6.72
N ILE A 360 -3.75 6.71 -5.98
CA ILE A 360 -3.31 6.46 -4.60
C ILE A 360 -1.79 6.31 -4.54
N PHE A 361 -1.17 5.63 -5.50
CA PHE A 361 0.28 5.48 -5.57
C PHE A 361 1.00 6.84 -5.64
N PHE A 362 0.50 7.78 -6.45
CA PHE A 362 1.02 9.15 -6.47
C PHE A 362 0.73 9.92 -5.19
N LEU A 363 -0.46 9.79 -4.62
CA LEU A 363 -0.83 10.48 -3.38
C LEU A 363 0.08 10.10 -2.21
N THR A 364 0.55 8.85 -2.16
CA THR A 364 1.49 8.39 -1.12
C THR A 364 2.89 9.03 -1.20
N TYR A 365 3.23 9.73 -2.28
CA TYR A 365 4.48 10.50 -2.42
C TYR A 365 4.34 11.96 -1.95
N LEU A 366 3.13 12.51 -1.94
CA LEU A 366 2.90 13.93 -1.59
C LEU A 366 3.46 14.35 -0.22
N PRO A 367 3.36 13.54 0.86
CA PRO A 367 3.93 13.93 2.15
C PRO A 367 5.42 14.24 2.08
N TYR A 368 6.22 13.43 1.37
CA TYR A 368 7.63 13.72 1.13
C TYR A 368 7.81 15.06 0.40
N SER A 369 7.07 15.28 -0.70
CA SER A 369 7.18 16.51 -1.49
C SER A 369 6.82 17.78 -0.71
N LEU A 370 5.87 17.71 0.23
CA LEU A 370 5.47 18.84 1.06
C LEU A 370 6.45 19.05 2.22
N GLN A 371 6.87 17.96 2.87
CA GLN A 371 7.79 18.01 4.01
C GLN A 371 9.17 18.50 3.58
N GLN A 372 9.64 18.16 2.38
CA GLN A 372 10.90 18.66 1.86
C GLN A 372 10.94 20.21 1.79
N GLN A 373 9.80 20.86 1.52
CA GLN A 373 9.71 22.33 1.47
C GLN A 373 9.69 23.00 2.85
N GLN A 374 9.40 22.26 3.93
CA GLN A 374 9.23 22.76 5.30
C GLN A 374 10.18 22.10 6.29
N SER A 375 11.35 21.70 5.82
CA SER A 375 12.24 20.78 6.54
C SER A 375 12.85 21.38 7.83
N ASP A 376 12.70 22.68 8.08
CA ASP A 376 13.32 23.40 9.21
C ASP A 376 12.65 23.15 10.58
N GLU A 377 11.43 22.61 10.62
CA GLU A 377 10.64 22.42 11.85
C GLU A 377 10.15 20.97 12.07
N LEU A 378 10.59 20.02 11.24
CA LEU A 378 10.01 18.67 11.25
C LEU A 378 10.58 17.80 12.39
N SER A 379 9.71 17.43 13.32
CA SER A 379 10.02 16.41 14.32
C SER A 379 10.31 15.05 13.67
N ALA A 380 11.19 14.25 14.30
CA ALA A 380 11.49 12.88 13.87
C ALA A 380 10.21 12.03 13.69
N GLY A 381 9.26 12.21 14.61
CA GLY A 381 7.97 11.51 14.58
C GLY A 381 7.11 11.86 13.36
N ALA A 382 7.17 13.10 12.86
CA ALA A 382 6.43 13.50 11.66
C ALA A 382 7.00 12.85 10.38
N VAL A 383 8.33 12.70 10.32
CA VAL A 383 9.02 12.03 9.20
C VAL A 383 8.83 10.52 9.26
N LEU A 384 8.94 9.90 10.44
CA LEU A 384 8.66 8.47 10.60
C LEU A 384 7.18 8.15 10.38
N GLY A 385 6.28 9.02 10.81
CA GLY A 385 4.84 8.90 10.56
C GLY A 385 4.48 9.01 9.07
N SER A 386 5.09 9.93 8.33
CA SER A 386 4.91 10.01 6.87
C SER A 386 5.57 8.83 6.14
N SER A 387 6.64 8.26 6.71
CA SER A 387 7.32 7.08 6.18
C SER A 387 6.47 5.80 6.25
N LEU A 388 5.40 5.76 7.06
CA LEU A 388 4.40 4.69 7.00
C LEU A 388 3.78 4.57 5.60
N LEU A 389 3.72 5.66 4.83
CA LEU A 389 3.36 5.60 3.42
C LEU A 389 4.59 5.18 2.64
N ALA A 390 4.61 3.93 2.18
CA ALA A 390 5.80 3.27 1.62
C ALA A 390 6.56 4.11 0.58
N ASN A 391 5.86 4.85 -0.30
CA ASN A 391 6.49 5.70 -1.30
C ASN A 391 7.16 6.95 -0.70
N SER A 392 6.58 7.56 0.34
CA SER A 392 7.25 8.64 1.09
C SER A 392 8.46 8.10 1.85
N GLY A 393 8.35 6.93 2.48
CA GLY A 393 9.48 6.26 3.13
C GLY A 393 10.62 5.94 2.16
N LEU A 394 10.31 5.49 0.94
CA LEU A 394 11.29 5.30 -0.13
C LEU A 394 12.03 6.60 -0.45
N SER A 395 11.29 7.70 -0.63
CA SER A 395 11.87 8.98 -0.96
C SER A 395 12.73 9.56 0.16
N PHE A 396 12.30 9.49 1.43
CA PHE A 396 13.14 9.87 2.57
C PHE A 396 14.40 9.02 2.66
N GLY A 397 14.27 7.69 2.51
CA GLY A 397 15.41 6.78 2.58
C GLY A 397 16.42 7.01 1.46
N LEU A 398 15.96 7.18 0.22
CA LEU A 398 16.83 7.50 -0.91
C LEU A 398 17.48 8.89 -0.79
N SER A 399 16.75 9.89 -0.28
CA SER A 399 17.28 11.22 -0.02
C SER A 399 18.44 11.17 0.99
N LEU A 400 18.28 10.42 2.09
CA LEU A 400 19.36 10.20 3.06
C LEU A 400 20.55 9.43 2.46
N ILE A 401 20.30 8.38 1.67
CA ILE A 401 21.37 7.63 0.97
C ILE A 401 22.14 8.56 0.02
N LEU A 402 21.45 9.43 -0.71
CA LEU A 402 22.08 10.41 -1.61
C LEU A 402 22.90 11.45 -0.83
N LYS A 403 22.48 11.83 0.38
CA LYS A 403 23.28 12.71 1.25
C LYS A 403 24.58 12.03 1.73
N PHE A 404 24.51 10.76 2.13
CA PHE A 404 25.72 9.97 2.45
C PHE A 404 26.65 9.81 1.24
N GLU A 405 26.08 9.65 0.05
CA GLU A 405 26.85 9.60 -1.19
C GLU A 405 27.50 10.95 -1.53
N ALA A 406 26.84 12.06 -1.22
CA ALA A 406 27.36 13.41 -1.43
C ALA A 406 28.59 13.73 -0.54
N ILE A 407 28.70 13.09 0.62
CA ILE A 407 29.84 13.22 1.55
C ILE A 407 30.98 12.22 1.22
N GLU A 408 30.84 11.45 0.13
CA GLU A 408 31.82 10.46 -0.33
C GLU A 408 32.02 9.24 0.60
N GLU A 409 31.36 9.18 1.76
CA GLU A 409 31.35 7.99 2.64
C GLU A 409 30.47 6.87 2.05
N GLY A 410 29.33 7.24 1.46
CA GLY A 410 28.29 6.32 1.02
C GLY A 410 27.61 5.58 2.18
N ILE A 411 26.49 4.92 1.92
CA ILE A 411 25.85 4.08 2.95
C ILE A 411 26.54 2.71 3.03
N GLN A 412 26.91 2.31 4.24
CA GLN A 412 27.56 1.04 4.59
C GLN A 412 26.78 0.37 5.74
N TRP A 413 27.12 -0.87 6.07
CA TRP A 413 26.48 -1.57 7.19
C TRP A 413 26.77 -0.92 8.54
N ASP A 414 27.95 -0.32 8.68
CA ASP A 414 28.41 0.25 9.95
C ASP A 414 27.80 1.63 10.25
N ASN A 415 27.46 2.41 9.22
CA ASN A 415 26.91 3.77 9.36
C ASN A 415 25.38 3.85 9.22
N LEU A 416 24.68 2.72 9.14
CA LEU A 416 23.24 2.64 8.93
C LEU A 416 22.40 3.33 10.03
N TRP A 417 22.97 3.42 11.24
CA TRP A 417 22.36 4.05 12.42
C TRP A 417 22.94 5.42 12.75
N ASN A 418 23.87 5.93 11.93
CA ASN A 418 24.44 7.25 12.11
C ASN A 418 23.64 8.28 11.31
N THR A 419 23.66 9.54 11.76
CA THR A 419 23.06 10.66 11.04
C THR A 419 24.12 11.38 10.22
N THR A 420 23.70 11.99 9.12
CA THR A 420 24.59 12.72 8.22
C THR A 420 25.02 14.04 8.83
N SER A 421 24.12 14.69 9.56
CA SER A 421 24.38 15.90 10.33
C SER A 421 23.83 15.77 11.75
N PRO A 422 24.40 16.52 12.73
CA PRO A 422 23.90 16.54 14.11
C PRO A 422 22.46 17.07 14.21
N ASP A 423 22.03 17.86 13.23
CA ASP A 423 20.70 18.48 13.17
C ASP A 423 19.64 17.54 12.54
N GLU A 424 20.05 16.40 11.96
CA GLU A 424 19.16 15.38 11.41
C GLU A 424 18.67 14.42 12.50
N ASN A 425 17.36 14.19 12.53
CA ASN A 425 16.73 13.38 13.58
C ASN A 425 16.35 11.94 13.14
N VAL A 426 16.60 11.56 11.89
CA VAL A 426 16.17 10.27 11.31
C VAL A 426 17.32 9.59 10.59
N THR A 427 17.45 8.28 10.77
CA THR A 427 18.49 7.44 10.15
C THR A 427 17.91 6.52 9.09
N VAL A 428 18.76 6.05 8.17
CA VAL A 428 18.37 5.06 7.15
C VAL A 428 17.87 3.77 7.79
N GLY A 429 18.49 3.33 8.89
CA GLY A 429 18.06 2.17 9.65
C GLY A 429 16.65 2.28 10.23
N ALA A 430 16.26 3.47 10.70
CA ALA A 430 14.90 3.71 11.18
C ALA A 430 13.87 3.53 10.06
N ILE A 431 14.17 3.99 8.84
CA ILE A 431 13.29 3.82 7.67
C ILE A 431 13.17 2.34 7.27
N LEU A 432 14.25 1.57 7.34
CA LEU A 432 14.20 0.12 7.10
C LEU A 432 13.29 -0.62 8.09
N LEU A 433 13.32 -0.22 9.37
CA LEU A 433 12.40 -0.74 10.38
C LEU A 433 10.95 -0.35 10.08
N MET A 434 10.73 0.86 9.59
CA MET A 434 9.39 1.30 9.16
C MET A 434 8.87 0.45 7.99
N PHE A 435 9.68 0.10 6.99
CA PHE A 435 9.22 -0.80 5.91
C PHE A 435 8.85 -2.20 6.41
N LEU A 436 9.59 -2.73 7.40
CA LEU A 436 9.23 -3.99 8.04
C LEU A 436 7.89 -3.87 8.76
N LEU A 437 7.71 -2.81 9.54
CA LEU A 437 6.46 -2.52 10.25
C LEU A 437 5.29 -2.39 9.26
N ASP A 438 5.44 -1.63 8.18
CA ASP A 438 4.46 -1.44 7.11
C ASP A 438 4.04 -2.78 6.50
N THR A 439 5.01 -3.65 6.23
CA THR A 439 4.75 -4.98 5.64
C THR A 439 3.77 -5.78 6.50
N PHE A 440 3.99 -5.81 7.81
CA PHE A 440 3.10 -6.51 8.73
C PHE A 440 1.77 -5.77 8.92
N LEU A 441 1.81 -4.45 9.04
CA LEU A 441 0.62 -3.61 9.26
C LEU A 441 -0.35 -3.69 8.08
N TYR A 442 0.14 -3.49 6.85
CA TYR A 442 -0.68 -3.56 5.64
C TYR A 442 -1.25 -4.96 5.42
N LEU A 443 -0.47 -6.01 5.67
CA LEU A 443 -0.96 -7.37 5.57
C LEU A 443 -2.05 -7.67 6.61
N ALA A 444 -1.85 -7.25 7.87
CA ALA A 444 -2.82 -7.43 8.94
C ALA A 444 -4.13 -6.69 8.64
N ILE A 445 -4.05 -5.43 8.18
CA ILE A 445 -5.22 -4.64 7.79
C ILE A 445 -5.91 -5.28 6.58
N ALA A 446 -5.17 -5.73 5.56
CA ALA A 446 -5.75 -6.39 4.39
C ALA A 446 -6.53 -7.66 4.77
N LEU A 447 -5.97 -8.50 5.66
CA LEU A 447 -6.64 -9.70 6.15
C LEU A 447 -7.86 -9.37 7.02
N TYR A 448 -7.75 -8.35 7.87
CA TYR A 448 -8.86 -7.88 8.72
C TYR A 448 -10.02 -7.35 7.88
N ILE A 449 -9.74 -6.45 6.92
CA ILE A 449 -10.77 -5.86 6.07
C ILE A 449 -11.41 -6.93 5.18
N GLU A 450 -10.66 -7.91 4.64
CA GLU A 450 -11.28 -9.01 3.88
C GLU A 450 -12.22 -9.84 4.77
N ALA A 451 -11.88 -10.06 6.04
CA ALA A 451 -12.73 -10.82 6.95
C ALA A 451 -14.01 -10.08 7.32
N VAL A 452 -13.92 -8.77 7.58
CA VAL A 452 -15.08 -7.94 7.97
C VAL A 452 -15.93 -7.54 6.76
N PHE A 453 -15.28 -7.19 5.65
CA PHE A 453 -15.88 -6.75 4.39
C PHE A 453 -15.38 -7.62 3.22
N PRO A 454 -15.86 -8.88 3.09
CA PRO A 454 -15.45 -9.78 2.00
C PRO A 454 -15.93 -9.32 0.61
N GLY A 455 -16.80 -8.29 0.54
CA GLY A 455 -17.38 -7.75 -0.68
C GLY A 455 -18.77 -8.32 -0.95
N ASP A 456 -19.13 -8.44 -2.23
CA ASP A 456 -20.44 -8.95 -2.68
C ASP A 456 -20.64 -10.45 -2.39
N PHE A 457 -19.54 -11.17 -2.11
CA PHE A 457 -19.51 -12.62 -1.92
C PHE A 457 -18.70 -12.97 -0.68
N GLY A 458 -19.22 -13.86 0.15
CA GLY A 458 -18.58 -14.28 1.40
C GLY A 458 -19.40 -13.92 2.63
N VAL A 459 -19.06 -14.56 3.76
CA VAL A 459 -19.70 -14.34 5.05
C VAL A 459 -18.92 -13.28 5.82
N PRO A 460 -19.46 -12.06 6.03
CA PRO A 460 -18.79 -11.04 6.81
C PRO A 460 -18.69 -11.48 8.27
N GLN A 461 -17.50 -11.36 8.84
CA GLN A 461 -17.28 -11.51 10.27
C GLN A 461 -17.65 -10.20 10.99
N PRO A 462 -18.16 -10.25 12.24
CA PRO A 462 -18.37 -9.03 13.02
C PRO A 462 -17.04 -8.30 13.23
N TRP A 463 -17.04 -6.96 13.29
CA TRP A 463 -15.80 -6.18 13.44
C TRP A 463 -14.97 -6.57 14.68
N TYR A 464 -15.62 -7.03 15.75
CA TYR A 464 -14.97 -7.50 16.98
C TYR A 464 -14.60 -9.00 16.97
N PHE A 465 -14.68 -9.68 15.82
CA PHE A 465 -14.43 -11.13 15.74
C PHE A 465 -13.08 -11.57 16.32
N PRO A 466 -11.95 -10.83 16.20
CA PRO A 466 -10.67 -11.29 16.73
C PRO A 466 -10.65 -11.36 18.26
N VAL A 467 -11.54 -10.60 18.93
CA VAL A 467 -11.63 -10.50 20.39
C VAL A 467 -12.75 -11.42 20.93
N SER A 468 -13.61 -11.95 20.06
CA SER A 468 -14.71 -12.83 20.44
C SER A 468 -14.20 -14.20 20.89
N ARG A 469 -14.64 -14.65 22.07
CA ARG A 469 -14.36 -16.00 22.57
C ARG A 469 -14.93 -17.09 21.65
N ASP A 470 -16.00 -16.81 20.91
CA ASP A 470 -16.63 -17.76 19.98
C ASP A 470 -15.76 -18.04 18.74
N TYR A 471 -14.90 -17.08 18.35
CA TYR A 471 -13.93 -17.27 17.27
C TYR A 471 -12.81 -18.23 17.69
N TRP A 472 -12.28 -18.08 18.90
CA TRP A 472 -11.20 -18.92 19.44
C TRP A 472 -11.70 -20.25 20.02
N CYS A 473 -12.95 -20.32 20.45
CA CYS A 473 -13.57 -21.49 21.07
C CYS A 473 -14.96 -21.70 20.44
N SER A 474 -14.99 -22.27 19.23
CA SER A 474 -16.24 -22.61 18.57
C SER A 474 -16.99 -23.67 19.36
N LYS A 475 -18.13 -23.30 19.97
CA LYS A 475 -19.09 -24.29 20.49
C LYS A 475 -19.93 -24.82 19.33
N PRO A 476 -20.15 -26.13 19.21
CA PRO A 476 -21.15 -26.66 18.28
C PRO A 476 -22.54 -26.16 18.73
N PRO A 477 -23.40 -25.68 17.80
CA PRO A 477 -24.76 -25.33 18.13
C PRO A 477 -25.49 -26.57 18.61
N THR A 478 -26.26 -26.40 19.69
CA THR A 478 -27.21 -27.41 20.14
C THR A 478 -28.30 -27.57 19.09
N LEU A 479 -28.47 -28.81 18.61
CA LEU A 479 -29.45 -29.21 17.62
C LEU A 479 -30.81 -29.41 18.29
N ASP A 480 -31.66 -28.39 18.28
CA ASP A 480 -33.06 -28.58 18.65
C ASP A 480 -33.83 -29.14 17.44
N HIS A 481 -34.37 -30.35 17.62
CA HIS A 481 -35.26 -30.99 16.66
C HIS A 481 -36.66 -30.38 16.78
N GLU A 482 -36.99 -29.39 15.95
CA GLU A 482 -38.39 -29.01 15.74
C GLU A 482 -39.01 -29.94 14.69
N ASP A 483 -39.85 -30.87 15.14
CA ASP A 483 -40.67 -31.71 14.27
C ASP A 483 -41.64 -30.84 13.45
N MET A 484 -41.71 -31.14 12.15
CA MET A 484 -42.66 -30.51 11.23
C MET A 484 -44.09 -30.98 11.55
N SER A 485 -44.74 -30.36 12.53
CA SER A 485 -46.16 -30.54 12.81
C SER A 485 -47.00 -29.47 12.09
N GLY A 486 -47.88 -29.90 11.17
CA GLY A 486 -49.05 -29.10 10.71
C GLY A 486 -49.25 -29.01 9.18
N ASP A 487 -50.44 -29.43 8.72
CA ASP A 487 -51.18 -29.17 7.46
C ASP A 487 -50.55 -29.30 6.07
N LYS A 488 -49.21 -29.40 5.92
CA LYS A 488 -48.56 -29.51 4.59
C LYS A 488 -48.23 -30.95 4.15
N ALA A 489 -48.63 -31.98 4.89
CA ALA A 489 -48.19 -33.36 4.61
C ALA A 489 -48.66 -33.94 3.25
N GLU A 490 -49.74 -33.42 2.66
CA GLU A 490 -50.31 -33.94 1.41
C GLU A 490 -49.44 -33.65 0.16
N PHE A 491 -48.68 -32.54 0.17
CA PHE A 491 -47.87 -32.10 -0.98
C PHE A 491 -46.41 -32.54 -0.90
N PHE A 492 -46.05 -33.29 0.14
CA PHE A 492 -44.70 -33.74 0.41
C PHE A 492 -44.67 -35.26 0.45
N GLU A 493 -44.05 -35.87 -0.56
CA GLU A 493 -43.83 -37.31 -0.57
C GLU A 493 -42.86 -37.67 0.56
N ARG A 494 -43.35 -38.41 1.56
CA ARG A 494 -42.51 -39.00 2.60
C ARG A 494 -41.63 -40.05 1.95
N PHE A 495 -40.33 -39.99 2.23
CA PHE A 495 -39.38 -40.88 1.62
C PHE A 495 -39.45 -42.26 2.28
N THR A 496 -39.52 -43.33 1.48
CA THR A 496 -39.84 -44.70 1.92
C THR A 496 -38.59 -45.56 2.14
N GLU A 497 -37.41 -45.12 1.69
CA GLU A 497 -36.16 -45.90 1.71
C GLU A 497 -35.12 -45.31 2.68
N ASN A 498 -34.38 -46.15 3.40
CA ASN A 498 -33.32 -45.76 4.33
C ASN A 498 -32.03 -45.29 3.62
N LEU A 499 -32.12 -44.40 2.64
CA LEU A 499 -30.95 -43.84 1.97
C LEU A 499 -30.25 -42.79 2.85
N PRO A 500 -28.91 -42.74 2.83
CA PRO A 500 -28.17 -41.74 3.60
C PRO A 500 -28.48 -40.33 3.07
N ILE A 501 -28.72 -39.41 4.01
CA ILE A 501 -28.98 -38.00 3.73
C ILE A 501 -27.66 -37.30 3.47
N GLY A 502 -27.48 -36.77 2.25
CA GLY A 502 -26.31 -35.97 1.89
C GLY A 502 -26.42 -34.51 2.33
N ILE A 503 -27.60 -33.90 2.16
CA ILE A 503 -27.90 -32.52 2.57
C ILE A 503 -29.23 -32.48 3.32
N GLN A 504 -29.21 -31.94 4.53
CA GLN A 504 -30.40 -31.71 5.36
C GLN A 504 -30.58 -30.22 5.61
N ILE A 505 -31.68 -29.62 5.14
CA ILE A 505 -31.99 -28.20 5.34
C ILE A 505 -33.02 -28.06 6.46
N LYS A 506 -32.71 -27.28 7.51
CA LYS A 506 -33.56 -27.06 8.68
C LYS A 506 -33.93 -25.59 8.85
N SER A 507 -35.17 -25.24 8.53
CA SER A 507 -35.79 -23.91 8.67
C SER A 507 -34.94 -22.76 8.10
N LEU A 508 -34.24 -23.03 7.00
CA LEU A 508 -33.28 -22.11 6.40
C LEU A 508 -34.00 -20.86 5.86
N SER A 509 -33.54 -19.68 6.28
CA SER A 509 -34.17 -18.41 5.89
C SER A 509 -33.12 -17.35 5.57
N LYS A 510 -33.40 -16.52 4.56
CA LYS A 510 -32.56 -15.38 4.18
C LYS A 510 -33.38 -14.13 3.94
N THR A 511 -32.94 -13.03 4.52
CA THR A 511 -33.52 -11.70 4.34
C THR A 511 -32.45 -10.73 3.85
N PHE A 512 -32.73 -10.02 2.76
CA PHE A 512 -31.91 -8.93 2.24
C PHE A 512 -32.66 -7.62 2.43
N GLY A 513 -32.26 -6.81 3.41
CA GLY A 513 -33.03 -5.63 3.82
C GLY A 513 -34.47 -6.01 4.18
N ALA A 514 -35.45 -5.39 3.50
CA ALA A 514 -36.86 -5.69 3.67
C ALA A 514 -37.34 -6.96 2.93
N ASN A 515 -36.58 -7.47 1.95
CA ASN A 515 -37.00 -8.59 1.12
C ASN A 515 -36.63 -9.94 1.73
N ARG A 516 -37.63 -10.79 1.99
CA ARG A 516 -37.42 -12.18 2.45
C ARG A 516 -37.24 -13.12 1.26
N ALA A 517 -36.00 -13.32 0.84
CA ALA A 517 -35.66 -14.17 -0.30
C ALA A 517 -35.92 -15.67 -0.09
N VAL A 518 -35.72 -16.17 1.15
CA VAL A 518 -36.02 -17.57 1.51
C VAL A 518 -36.69 -17.59 2.87
N LYS A 519 -37.82 -18.31 3.01
CA LYS A 519 -38.66 -18.33 4.20
C LYS A 519 -38.80 -19.76 4.73
N LYS A 520 -38.12 -20.08 5.83
CA LYS A 520 -38.19 -21.37 6.56
C LYS A 520 -38.20 -22.61 5.63
N LEU A 521 -37.19 -22.72 4.79
CA LEU A 521 -37.04 -23.86 3.90
C LEU A 521 -36.64 -25.12 4.71
N ASN A 522 -37.38 -26.21 4.53
CA ASN A 522 -37.06 -27.54 5.03
C ASN A 522 -37.01 -28.51 3.84
N LEU A 523 -35.88 -29.17 3.63
CA LEU A 523 -35.67 -30.06 2.49
C LEU A 523 -34.53 -31.03 2.76
N ASP A 524 -34.79 -32.31 2.52
CA ASP A 524 -33.82 -33.39 2.66
C ASP A 524 -33.45 -33.94 1.27
N MET A 525 -32.15 -34.08 1.03
CA MET A 525 -31.56 -34.57 -0.22
C MET A 525 -30.71 -35.81 0.07
N TYR A 526 -30.87 -36.83 -0.75
CA TYR A 526 -30.31 -38.16 -0.52
C TYR A 526 -29.17 -38.49 -1.47
N GLU A 527 -28.29 -39.39 -1.03
CA GLU A 527 -27.24 -39.95 -1.87
C GLU A 527 -27.83 -40.78 -3.02
N GLY A 528 -27.17 -40.77 -4.18
CA GLY A 528 -27.63 -41.46 -5.39
C GLY A 528 -28.73 -40.72 -6.16
N HIS A 529 -29.25 -39.60 -5.62
CA HIS A 529 -30.38 -38.87 -6.17
C HIS A 529 -29.99 -37.51 -6.74
N ILE A 530 -30.64 -37.13 -7.84
CA ILE A 530 -30.67 -35.77 -8.35
C ILE A 530 -31.91 -35.08 -7.79
N THR A 531 -31.71 -34.16 -6.86
CA THR A 531 -32.77 -33.29 -6.34
C THR A 531 -32.83 -32.02 -7.17
N VAL A 532 -33.95 -31.77 -7.83
CA VAL A 532 -34.16 -30.60 -8.68
C VAL A 532 -34.98 -29.55 -7.95
N LEU A 533 -34.39 -28.38 -7.69
CA LEU A 533 -35.08 -27.22 -7.18
C LEU A 533 -35.65 -26.42 -8.36
N LEU A 534 -36.94 -26.58 -8.62
CA LEU A 534 -37.68 -25.96 -9.72
C LEU A 534 -38.41 -24.70 -9.24
N GLY A 535 -38.40 -23.64 -10.04
CA GLY A 535 -39.17 -22.44 -9.74
C GLY A 535 -38.89 -21.30 -10.72
N HIS A 536 -39.70 -20.25 -10.70
CA HIS A 536 -39.48 -19.06 -11.54
C HIS A 536 -38.23 -18.28 -11.11
N ASN A 537 -37.79 -17.33 -11.93
CA ASN A 537 -36.70 -16.42 -11.56
C ASN A 537 -37.12 -15.55 -10.37
N GLY A 538 -36.25 -15.42 -9.37
CA GLY A 538 -36.58 -14.73 -8.11
C GLY A 538 -37.33 -15.60 -7.09
N ALA A 539 -37.56 -16.88 -7.34
CA ALA A 539 -38.19 -17.78 -6.35
C ALA A 539 -37.34 -18.06 -5.11
N GLY A 540 -36.03 -17.78 -5.14
CA GLY A 540 -35.09 -18.01 -4.04
C GLY A 540 -34.11 -19.17 -4.25
N LYS A 541 -34.08 -19.80 -5.44
CA LYS A 541 -33.26 -20.98 -5.76
C LYS A 541 -31.76 -20.75 -5.57
N THR A 542 -31.19 -19.79 -6.29
CA THR A 542 -29.77 -19.42 -6.20
C THR A 542 -29.42 -18.95 -4.79
N THR A 543 -30.31 -18.20 -4.12
CA THR A 543 -30.10 -17.77 -2.73
C THR A 543 -29.97 -18.95 -1.76
N THR A 544 -30.81 -19.98 -1.92
CA THR A 544 -30.71 -21.23 -1.15
C THR A 544 -29.36 -21.90 -1.38
N MET A 545 -28.95 -22.04 -2.65
CA MET A 545 -27.67 -22.68 -2.97
C MET A 545 -26.46 -21.89 -2.47
N SER A 546 -26.51 -20.55 -2.54
CA SER A 546 -25.49 -19.67 -1.98
C SER A 546 -25.39 -19.77 -0.45
N MET A 547 -26.48 -20.08 0.25
CA MET A 547 -26.41 -20.33 1.70
C MET A 547 -25.73 -21.67 2.01
N ILE A 548 -26.06 -22.74 1.28
CA ILE A 548 -25.50 -24.07 1.56
C ILE A 548 -23.99 -24.12 1.21
N THR A 549 -23.58 -23.45 0.13
CA THR A 549 -22.16 -23.30 -0.26
C THR A 549 -21.36 -22.35 0.66
N GLY A 550 -22.05 -21.62 1.55
CA GLY A 550 -21.44 -20.62 2.42
C GLY A 550 -20.98 -19.35 1.70
N MET A 551 -21.52 -19.04 0.51
CA MET A 551 -21.34 -17.72 -0.13
C MET A 551 -22.11 -16.63 0.62
N PHE A 552 -23.27 -16.96 1.21
CA PHE A 552 -24.02 -16.09 2.10
C PHE A 552 -24.32 -16.77 3.44
N PRO A 553 -24.27 -16.04 4.56
CA PRO A 553 -24.70 -16.61 5.83
C PRO A 553 -26.24 -16.70 5.88
N PRO A 554 -26.82 -17.77 6.43
CA PRO A 554 -28.26 -17.86 6.65
C PRO A 554 -28.70 -16.89 7.77
N SER A 555 -29.81 -16.17 7.56
CA SER A 555 -30.39 -15.27 8.57
C SER A 555 -30.98 -16.06 9.75
N LYS A 556 -31.65 -17.19 9.47
CA LYS A 556 -32.18 -18.14 10.45
C LYS A 556 -32.08 -19.57 9.89
N GLY A 557 -32.12 -20.57 10.76
CA GLY A 557 -31.99 -21.98 10.38
C GLY A 557 -30.58 -22.38 9.97
N THR A 558 -30.40 -23.67 9.69
CA THR A 558 -29.10 -24.25 9.33
C THR A 558 -29.24 -25.31 8.22
N ALA A 559 -28.11 -25.76 7.68
CA ALA A 559 -28.04 -26.92 6.82
C ALA A 559 -26.90 -27.84 7.27
N VAL A 560 -27.13 -29.14 7.23
CA VAL A 560 -26.14 -30.17 7.54
C VAL A 560 -25.77 -30.89 6.25
N VAL A 561 -24.49 -30.86 5.88
CA VAL A 561 -23.96 -31.47 4.66
C VAL A 561 -22.94 -32.53 5.05
N ASN A 562 -23.17 -33.79 4.69
CA ASN A 562 -22.33 -34.93 5.11
C ASN A 562 -22.05 -34.97 6.63
N GLY A 563 -23.04 -34.60 7.45
CA GLY A 563 -22.91 -34.55 8.92
C GLY A 563 -22.24 -33.28 9.48
N TYR A 564 -21.81 -32.35 8.63
CA TYR A 564 -21.22 -31.07 9.05
C TYR A 564 -22.21 -29.91 8.89
N ASP A 565 -22.36 -29.10 9.93
CA ASP A 565 -23.20 -27.89 9.90
C ASP A 565 -22.49 -26.75 9.15
N ILE A 566 -23.20 -26.09 8.22
CA ILE A 566 -22.69 -24.98 7.41
C ILE A 566 -22.30 -23.73 8.22
N ARG A 567 -22.81 -23.56 9.44
CA ARG A 567 -22.51 -22.42 10.32
C ARG A 567 -21.22 -22.62 11.11
N THR A 568 -20.92 -23.84 11.53
CA THR A 568 -19.74 -24.13 12.35
C THR A 568 -18.59 -24.74 11.58
N SER A 569 -18.88 -25.58 10.58
CA SER A 569 -17.91 -26.48 9.98
C SER A 569 -17.88 -26.36 8.46
N ILE A 570 -18.04 -25.13 7.94
CA ILE A 570 -18.11 -24.86 6.49
C ILE A 570 -16.89 -25.35 5.71
N GLN A 571 -15.70 -25.38 6.32
CA GLN A 571 -14.49 -25.83 5.64
C GLN A 571 -14.56 -27.33 5.33
N ASN A 572 -15.06 -28.14 6.25
CA ASN A 572 -15.26 -29.59 6.04
C ASN A 572 -16.36 -29.86 5.02
N VAL A 573 -17.41 -29.03 4.99
CA VAL A 573 -18.46 -29.07 3.97
C VAL A 573 -17.85 -28.84 2.57
N ARG A 574 -16.96 -27.86 2.45
CA ARG A 574 -16.30 -27.46 1.19
C ARG A 574 -15.33 -28.50 0.64
N ASP A 575 -14.64 -29.25 1.49
CA ASP A 575 -13.67 -30.26 1.06
C ASP A 575 -14.30 -31.39 0.21
N SER A 576 -15.61 -31.66 0.37
CA SER A 576 -16.33 -32.71 -0.37
C SER A 576 -17.36 -32.18 -1.39
N MET A 577 -17.36 -30.86 -1.64
CA MET A 577 -18.34 -30.16 -2.45
C MET A 577 -17.80 -29.82 -3.86
N GLY A 578 -18.62 -30.07 -4.87
CA GLY A 578 -18.47 -29.57 -6.23
C GLY A 578 -19.49 -28.49 -6.52
N LEU A 579 -19.09 -27.41 -7.19
CA LEU A 579 -19.97 -26.29 -7.51
C LEU A 579 -19.81 -25.86 -8.97
N CYS A 580 -20.94 -25.74 -9.67
CA CYS A 580 -21.06 -25.04 -10.94
C CYS A 580 -22.03 -23.87 -10.76
N LEU A 581 -21.51 -22.64 -10.85
CA LEU A 581 -22.32 -21.42 -10.79
C LEU A 581 -23.09 -21.16 -12.09
N GLN A 582 -24.01 -20.20 -12.12
CA GLN A 582 -24.75 -19.83 -13.33
C GLN A 582 -23.82 -19.30 -14.44
N HIS A 583 -22.78 -18.55 -14.08
CA HIS A 583 -21.74 -18.10 -15.00
C HIS A 583 -20.51 -19.04 -14.96
N ASN A 584 -19.79 -19.13 -16.06
CA ASN A 584 -18.62 -20.02 -16.18
C ASN A 584 -17.40 -19.38 -15.50
N VAL A 585 -16.99 -19.93 -14.36
CA VAL A 585 -15.79 -19.50 -13.62
C VAL A 585 -14.58 -20.31 -14.09
N LEU A 586 -13.90 -19.80 -15.14
CA LEU A 586 -12.78 -20.48 -15.78
C LEU A 586 -11.53 -19.59 -15.81
N PHE A 587 -10.35 -20.21 -15.80
CA PHE A 587 -9.09 -19.52 -16.01
C PHE A 587 -8.81 -19.43 -17.51
N ASP A 588 -8.99 -18.26 -18.11
CA ASP A 588 -8.82 -18.03 -19.57
C ASP A 588 -7.48 -18.54 -20.14
N GLY A 589 -6.43 -18.54 -19.31
CA GLY A 589 -5.09 -18.93 -19.70
C GLY A 589 -4.80 -20.43 -19.57
N LEU A 590 -5.66 -21.25 -18.97
CA LEU A 590 -5.47 -22.70 -18.78
C LEU A 590 -6.20 -23.52 -19.86
N THR A 591 -5.70 -24.72 -20.16
CA THR A 591 -6.34 -25.67 -21.10
C THR A 591 -7.43 -26.50 -20.43
N VAL A 592 -8.27 -27.18 -21.21
CA VAL A 592 -9.29 -28.12 -20.67
C VAL A 592 -8.66 -29.15 -19.72
N ALA A 593 -7.58 -29.82 -20.15
CA ALA A 593 -6.89 -30.80 -19.33
C ALA A 593 -6.30 -30.20 -18.05
N GLU A 594 -5.76 -28.97 -18.12
CA GLU A 594 -5.18 -28.30 -16.95
C GLU A 594 -6.21 -27.86 -15.92
N HIS A 595 -7.42 -27.49 -16.36
CA HIS A 595 -8.52 -27.21 -15.43
C HIS A 595 -8.90 -28.47 -14.64
N LEU A 596 -9.11 -29.59 -15.34
CA LEU A 596 -9.42 -30.87 -14.69
C LEU A 596 -8.27 -31.35 -13.79
N TYR A 597 -7.02 -31.17 -14.24
CA TYR A 597 -5.83 -31.45 -13.43
C TYR A 597 -5.81 -30.62 -12.14
N PHE A 598 -6.02 -29.31 -12.25
CA PHE A 598 -5.99 -28.39 -11.12
C PHE A 598 -7.07 -28.72 -10.09
N PHE A 599 -8.32 -28.86 -10.52
CA PHE A 599 -9.43 -29.13 -9.61
C PHE A 599 -9.44 -30.57 -9.06
N GLY A 600 -8.99 -31.55 -9.85
CA GLY A 600 -8.78 -32.91 -9.37
C GLY A 600 -7.71 -32.98 -8.28
N LYS A 601 -6.57 -32.30 -8.50
CA LYS A 601 -5.51 -32.19 -7.49
C LYS A 601 -5.94 -31.44 -6.23
N LEU A 602 -6.71 -30.37 -6.40
CA LEU A 602 -7.21 -29.56 -5.29
C LEU A 602 -8.08 -30.39 -4.33
N LYS A 603 -8.85 -31.33 -4.88
CA LYS A 603 -9.70 -32.28 -4.15
C LYS A 603 -8.95 -33.52 -3.64
N GLY A 604 -7.63 -33.57 -3.81
CA GLY A 604 -6.77 -34.56 -3.14
C GLY A 604 -6.41 -35.80 -3.94
N LEU A 605 -6.72 -35.86 -5.24
CA LEU A 605 -6.37 -37.00 -6.08
C LEU A 605 -4.84 -37.12 -6.31
N ASN A 606 -4.34 -38.36 -6.41
CA ASN A 606 -2.94 -38.65 -6.71
C ASN A 606 -2.59 -38.40 -8.19
N ASN A 607 -1.30 -38.36 -8.54
CA ASN A 607 -0.89 -37.99 -9.91
C ASN A 607 -1.39 -38.97 -10.97
N GLU A 608 -1.52 -40.25 -10.62
CA GLU A 608 -2.02 -41.30 -11.50
C GLU A 608 -3.54 -41.23 -11.63
N GLU A 609 -4.25 -41.18 -10.49
CA GLU A 609 -5.71 -41.05 -10.45
C GLU A 609 -6.20 -39.81 -11.21
N VAL A 610 -5.52 -38.67 -11.08
CA VAL A 610 -5.87 -37.44 -11.82
C VAL A 610 -5.75 -37.64 -13.33
N LYS A 611 -4.74 -38.37 -13.82
CA LYS A 611 -4.58 -38.58 -15.27
C LYS A 611 -5.72 -39.41 -15.83
N GLU A 612 -6.05 -40.51 -15.17
CA GLU A 612 -7.19 -41.36 -15.55
C GLU A 612 -8.50 -40.58 -15.48
N GLU A 613 -8.69 -39.78 -14.43
CA GLU A 613 -9.89 -38.98 -14.26
C GLU A 613 -10.02 -37.87 -15.31
N ILE A 614 -8.92 -37.24 -15.73
CA ILE A 614 -8.89 -36.30 -16.85
C ILE A 614 -9.33 -37.00 -18.14
N ASP A 615 -8.76 -38.17 -18.45
CA ASP A 615 -9.10 -38.91 -19.68
C ASP A 615 -10.58 -39.31 -19.70
N ASN A 616 -11.08 -39.79 -18.56
CA ASN A 616 -12.47 -40.17 -18.39
C ASN A 616 -13.42 -38.97 -18.56
N TYR A 617 -13.17 -37.85 -17.89
CA TYR A 617 -14.05 -36.68 -17.99
C TYR A 617 -13.95 -35.99 -19.34
N ILE A 618 -12.78 -35.92 -19.99
CA ILE A 618 -12.67 -35.35 -21.33
C ILE A 618 -13.54 -36.15 -22.32
N LYS A 619 -13.53 -37.47 -22.23
CA LYS A 619 -14.38 -38.36 -23.04
C LYS A 619 -15.86 -38.20 -22.72
N LEU A 620 -16.21 -38.15 -21.44
CA LEU A 620 -17.60 -37.97 -21.01
C LEU A 620 -18.18 -36.59 -21.37
N LEU A 621 -17.33 -35.57 -21.49
CA LEU A 621 -17.71 -34.21 -21.88
C LEU A 621 -17.70 -33.99 -23.40
N GLU A 622 -17.25 -34.97 -24.19
CA GLU A 622 -17.07 -34.86 -25.64
C GLU A 622 -16.15 -33.67 -26.00
N LEU A 623 -15.01 -33.57 -25.30
CA LEU A 623 -14.02 -32.50 -25.45
C LEU A 623 -12.62 -33.01 -25.88
N GLU A 624 -12.53 -34.22 -26.43
CA GLU A 624 -11.27 -34.85 -26.84
C GLU A 624 -10.44 -33.95 -27.76
N ASP A 625 -11.07 -33.41 -28.82
CA ASP A 625 -10.43 -32.52 -29.79
C ASP A 625 -9.99 -31.17 -29.20
N LYS A 626 -10.52 -30.81 -28.03
CA LYS A 626 -10.26 -29.56 -27.33
C LYS A 626 -9.47 -29.75 -26.03
N ARG A 627 -8.92 -30.95 -25.79
CA ARG A 627 -8.11 -31.28 -24.62
C ARG A 627 -7.03 -30.23 -24.29
N ASN A 628 -6.30 -29.80 -25.32
CA ASN A 628 -5.20 -28.84 -25.19
C ASN A 628 -5.59 -27.41 -25.59
N ALA A 629 -6.87 -27.16 -25.90
CA ALA A 629 -7.36 -25.83 -26.21
C ALA A 629 -7.50 -25.00 -24.93
N LYS A 630 -7.16 -23.71 -25.00
CA LYS A 630 -7.34 -22.76 -23.89
C LYS A 630 -8.84 -22.50 -23.67
N SER A 631 -9.27 -22.38 -22.42
CA SER A 631 -10.67 -22.14 -22.09
C SER A 631 -11.24 -20.88 -22.77
N SER A 632 -10.42 -19.85 -23.00
CA SER A 632 -10.83 -18.63 -23.72
C SER A 632 -11.33 -18.89 -25.15
N THR A 633 -10.80 -19.92 -25.82
CA THR A 633 -11.12 -20.30 -27.22
C THR A 633 -12.34 -21.22 -27.35
N LEU A 634 -12.88 -21.71 -26.24
CA LEU A 634 -14.05 -22.60 -26.23
C LEU A 634 -15.35 -21.83 -26.49
N SER A 635 -16.31 -22.48 -27.15
CA SER A 635 -17.68 -21.96 -27.28
C SER A 635 -18.38 -21.88 -25.91
N GLY A 636 -19.46 -21.10 -25.80
CA GLY A 636 -20.22 -20.98 -24.55
C GLY A 636 -20.68 -22.34 -23.99
N GLY A 637 -21.21 -23.22 -24.85
CA GLY A 637 -21.61 -24.57 -24.48
C GLY A 637 -20.44 -25.45 -24.03
N MET A 638 -19.29 -25.38 -24.71
CA MET A 638 -18.08 -26.11 -24.31
C MET A 638 -17.53 -25.63 -22.96
N LYS A 639 -17.52 -24.31 -22.71
CA LYS A 639 -17.17 -23.73 -21.39
C LYS A 639 -18.11 -24.23 -20.29
N ARG A 640 -19.39 -24.40 -20.62
CA ARG A 640 -20.39 -24.92 -19.69
C ARG A 640 -20.15 -26.39 -19.37
N LYS A 641 -19.92 -27.23 -20.39
CA LYS A 641 -19.52 -28.63 -20.22
C LYS A 641 -18.28 -28.75 -19.31
N LEU A 642 -17.23 -27.95 -19.57
CA LEU A 642 -16.03 -27.93 -18.72
C LEU A 642 -16.34 -27.53 -17.27
N SER A 643 -17.19 -26.53 -17.05
CA SER A 643 -17.56 -26.07 -15.69
C SER A 643 -18.30 -27.16 -14.91
N VAL A 644 -19.21 -27.89 -15.55
CA VAL A 644 -19.89 -29.07 -14.96
C VAL A 644 -18.88 -30.18 -14.68
N GLY A 645 -17.94 -30.43 -15.61
CA GLY A 645 -16.85 -31.38 -15.43
C GLY A 645 -15.98 -31.08 -14.21
N MET A 646 -15.62 -29.81 -14.01
CA MET A 646 -14.85 -29.36 -12.83
C MET A 646 -15.60 -29.57 -11.52
N ALA A 647 -16.92 -29.36 -11.52
CA ALA A 647 -17.76 -29.62 -10.35
C ALA A 647 -17.79 -31.12 -10.02
N LEU A 648 -17.84 -31.98 -11.03
CA LEU A 648 -17.89 -33.44 -10.87
C LEU A 648 -16.51 -34.08 -10.56
N CYS A 649 -15.41 -33.48 -11.01
CA CYS A 649 -14.06 -34.00 -10.79
C CYS A 649 -13.70 -34.06 -9.29
N GLY A 650 -12.80 -34.96 -8.89
CA GLY A 650 -12.33 -35.18 -7.53
C GLY A 650 -13.27 -35.99 -6.65
N LYS A 651 -14.05 -36.92 -7.24
CA LYS A 651 -15.03 -37.78 -6.54
C LYS A 651 -15.90 -37.01 -5.53
N SER A 652 -16.39 -35.82 -5.92
CA SER A 652 -17.20 -34.97 -5.05
C SER A 652 -18.52 -35.65 -4.68
N LYS A 653 -18.72 -35.87 -3.37
CA LYS A 653 -19.94 -36.50 -2.84
C LYS A 653 -21.15 -35.59 -2.98
N ILE A 654 -20.95 -34.29 -2.84
CA ILE A 654 -22.02 -33.29 -2.97
C ILE A 654 -21.74 -32.43 -4.18
N VAL A 655 -22.69 -32.32 -5.10
CA VAL A 655 -22.52 -31.52 -6.32
C VAL A 655 -23.70 -30.56 -6.46
N MET A 656 -23.40 -29.27 -6.58
CA MET A 656 -24.38 -28.21 -6.73
C MET A 656 -24.24 -27.55 -8.10
N LEU A 657 -25.34 -27.50 -8.85
CA LEU A 657 -25.38 -27.01 -10.23
C LEU A 657 -26.44 -25.92 -10.35
N ASP A 658 -26.01 -24.67 -10.54
CA ASP A 658 -26.92 -23.54 -10.75
C ASP A 658 -27.25 -23.41 -12.23
N GLU A 659 -28.46 -23.76 -12.64
CA GLU A 659 -28.93 -23.67 -14.02
C GLU A 659 -27.90 -24.17 -15.08
N PRO A 660 -27.41 -25.42 -15.00
CA PRO A 660 -26.28 -25.89 -15.81
C PRO A 660 -26.56 -25.89 -17.31
N THR A 661 -27.80 -25.93 -17.76
CA THR A 661 -28.16 -26.01 -19.19
C THR A 661 -28.82 -24.74 -19.75
N ALA A 662 -28.79 -23.64 -18.99
CA ALA A 662 -29.26 -22.34 -19.44
C ALA A 662 -28.39 -21.81 -20.59
N GLY A 663 -29.02 -21.32 -21.67
CA GLY A 663 -28.33 -20.74 -22.83
C GLY A 663 -27.54 -21.73 -23.70
N MET A 664 -27.74 -23.03 -23.53
CA MET A 664 -27.10 -24.07 -24.35
C MET A 664 -28.00 -24.55 -25.49
N ASP A 665 -27.39 -25.02 -26.57
CA ASP A 665 -28.10 -25.70 -27.65
C ASP A 665 -28.70 -27.06 -27.17
N PRO A 666 -29.75 -27.56 -27.82
CA PRO A 666 -30.42 -28.79 -27.40
C PRO A 666 -29.50 -30.03 -27.35
N SER A 667 -28.51 -30.12 -28.24
CA SER A 667 -27.56 -31.24 -28.26
C SER A 667 -26.66 -31.23 -27.04
N ALA A 668 -26.05 -30.07 -26.75
CA ALA A 668 -25.17 -29.92 -25.59
C ALA A 668 -25.91 -30.07 -24.25
N ARG A 669 -27.19 -29.67 -24.18
CA ARG A 669 -28.06 -29.92 -23.02
C ARG A 669 -28.24 -31.42 -22.77
N ARG A 670 -28.57 -32.20 -23.81
CA ARG A 670 -28.71 -33.67 -23.71
C ARG A 670 -27.42 -34.34 -23.27
N ALA A 671 -26.27 -33.87 -23.74
CA ALA A 671 -24.97 -34.39 -23.30
C ALA A 671 -24.74 -34.19 -21.80
N ILE A 672 -25.06 -33.01 -21.25
CA ILE A 672 -24.99 -32.74 -19.80
C ILE A 672 -25.99 -33.62 -19.04
N TRP A 673 -27.20 -33.77 -19.54
CA TRP A 673 -28.21 -34.60 -18.89
C TRP A 673 -27.76 -36.07 -18.77
N ASN A 674 -27.22 -36.62 -19.86
CA ASN A 674 -26.64 -37.96 -19.88
C ASN A 674 -25.45 -38.09 -18.92
N LEU A 675 -24.59 -37.05 -18.84
CA LEU A 675 -23.47 -37.02 -17.91
C LEU A 675 -23.95 -37.06 -16.45
N LEU A 676 -24.94 -36.24 -16.09
CA LEU A 676 -25.45 -36.17 -14.71
C LEU A 676 -26.13 -37.48 -14.30
N GLN A 677 -26.93 -38.09 -15.18
CA GLN A 677 -27.54 -39.39 -14.91
C GLN A 677 -26.49 -40.50 -14.73
N LYS A 678 -25.39 -40.50 -15.51
CA LYS A 678 -24.28 -41.46 -15.37
C LYS A 678 -23.42 -41.23 -14.12
N GLN A 679 -23.43 -40.02 -13.56
CA GLN A 679 -22.57 -39.64 -12.44
C GLN A 679 -23.34 -39.48 -11.12
N LYS A 680 -24.63 -39.82 -11.06
CA LYS A 680 -25.43 -39.67 -9.84
C LYS A 680 -25.14 -40.74 -8.78
N GLU A 681 -24.68 -41.93 -9.18
CA GLU A 681 -24.37 -43.00 -8.25
C GLU A 681 -23.29 -42.57 -7.25
N GLY A 682 -23.56 -42.76 -5.95
CA GLY A 682 -22.67 -42.37 -4.85
C GLY A 682 -22.54 -40.85 -4.65
N ARG A 683 -23.43 -40.04 -5.25
CA ARG A 683 -23.42 -38.56 -5.11
C ARG A 683 -24.80 -38.03 -4.77
N THR A 684 -24.83 -36.94 -4.01
CA THR A 684 -26.01 -36.11 -3.82
C THR A 684 -25.90 -34.90 -4.74
N ILE A 685 -26.75 -34.84 -5.77
CA ILE A 685 -26.72 -33.75 -6.74
C ILE A 685 -27.91 -32.81 -6.50
N LEU A 686 -27.63 -31.54 -6.26
CA LEU A 686 -28.62 -30.47 -6.23
C LEU A 686 -28.55 -29.68 -7.53
N LEU A 687 -29.65 -29.70 -8.27
CA LEU A 687 -29.80 -29.00 -9.54
C LEU A 687 -30.83 -27.88 -9.39
N THR A 688 -30.50 -26.64 -9.70
CA THR A 688 -31.51 -25.57 -9.85
C THR A 688 -31.87 -25.43 -11.32
N THR A 689 -33.15 -25.27 -11.62
CA THR A 689 -33.60 -24.97 -12.98
C THR A 689 -34.95 -24.25 -12.97
N HIS A 690 -35.27 -23.62 -14.08
CA HIS A 690 -36.60 -23.11 -14.39
C HIS A 690 -37.27 -23.88 -15.55
N PHE A 691 -36.57 -24.86 -16.13
CA PHE A 691 -37.12 -25.70 -17.20
C PHE A 691 -37.79 -26.95 -16.61
N MET A 692 -39.10 -27.08 -16.84
CA MET A 692 -39.87 -28.23 -16.36
C MET A 692 -39.39 -29.55 -17.00
N ASP A 693 -39.05 -29.53 -18.29
CA ASP A 693 -38.53 -30.70 -19.01
C ASP A 693 -37.23 -31.24 -18.40
N GLU A 694 -36.36 -30.35 -17.91
CA GLU A 694 -35.11 -30.72 -17.25
C GLU A 694 -35.40 -31.38 -15.89
N ALA A 695 -36.34 -30.81 -15.13
CA ALA A 695 -36.74 -31.37 -13.85
C ALA A 695 -37.41 -32.75 -14.00
N ASP A 696 -38.23 -32.93 -15.03
CA ASP A 696 -38.93 -34.19 -15.30
C ASP A 696 -37.97 -35.31 -15.74
N LEU A 697 -36.96 -34.98 -16.55
CA LEU A 697 -36.00 -35.97 -17.05
C LEU A 697 -34.91 -36.33 -16.04
N LEU A 698 -34.39 -35.35 -15.29
CA LEU A 698 -33.27 -35.55 -14.38
C LEU A 698 -33.69 -35.80 -12.94
N GLY A 699 -34.81 -35.22 -12.51
CA GLY A 699 -35.18 -35.20 -11.11
C GLY A 699 -35.74 -36.52 -10.62
N ASP A 700 -34.94 -37.25 -9.84
CA ASP A 700 -35.45 -38.33 -9.00
C ASP A 700 -36.41 -37.73 -7.94
N ARG A 701 -36.11 -36.50 -7.47
CA ARG A 701 -37.00 -35.69 -6.62
C ARG A 701 -37.04 -34.24 -7.09
N ILE A 702 -38.23 -33.70 -7.23
CA ILE A 702 -38.47 -32.32 -7.65
C ILE A 702 -39.04 -31.55 -6.47
N ALA A 703 -38.42 -30.43 -6.14
CA ALA A 703 -38.81 -29.48 -5.10
C ALA A 703 -39.25 -28.18 -5.77
N ILE A 704 -40.53 -27.82 -5.69
CA ILE A 704 -41.08 -26.62 -6.36
C ILE A 704 -41.10 -25.44 -5.38
N MET A 705 -40.38 -24.39 -5.74
CA MET A 705 -40.20 -23.18 -4.95
C MET A 705 -40.90 -21.98 -5.60
N THR A 706 -41.68 -21.24 -4.82
CA THR A 706 -42.39 -20.02 -5.24
C THR A 706 -42.30 -18.98 -4.14
N ALA A 707 -41.97 -17.74 -4.50
CA ALA A 707 -41.92 -16.59 -3.57
C ALA A 707 -41.17 -16.84 -2.23
N GLY A 708 -40.07 -17.58 -2.29
CA GLY A 708 -39.21 -17.89 -1.14
C GLY A 708 -39.59 -19.12 -0.34
N GLU A 709 -40.68 -19.83 -0.69
CA GLU A 709 -41.22 -20.97 0.05
C GLU A 709 -41.30 -22.23 -0.82
N LEU A 710 -41.07 -23.38 -0.18
CA LEU A 710 -41.27 -24.69 -0.80
C LEU A 710 -42.74 -25.07 -0.75
N GLN A 711 -43.34 -25.28 -1.91
CA GLN A 711 -44.77 -25.57 -2.06
C GLN A 711 -45.05 -27.07 -2.04
N CYS A 712 -44.24 -27.84 -2.76
CA CYS A 712 -44.36 -29.29 -2.85
C CYS A 712 -43.00 -29.93 -3.14
N CYS A 713 -42.86 -31.20 -2.75
CA CYS A 713 -41.66 -31.97 -2.98
C CYS A 713 -42.02 -33.45 -3.19
N GLY A 714 -41.53 -34.06 -4.26
CA GLY A 714 -41.75 -35.48 -4.55
C GLY A 714 -41.18 -35.89 -5.90
N SER A 715 -41.35 -37.15 -6.25
CA SER A 715 -41.05 -37.68 -7.58
C SER A 715 -41.94 -37.03 -8.64
N SER A 716 -41.48 -37.00 -9.89
CA SER A 716 -42.29 -36.45 -11.00
C SER A 716 -43.66 -37.13 -11.09
N PHE A 717 -43.72 -38.45 -10.89
CA PHE A 717 -44.96 -39.22 -10.89
C PHE A 717 -45.90 -38.79 -9.75
N PHE A 718 -45.39 -38.66 -8.52
CA PHE A 718 -46.16 -38.21 -7.37
C PHE A 718 -46.74 -36.81 -7.60
N LEU A 719 -45.91 -35.86 -8.05
CA LEU A 719 -46.33 -34.49 -8.31
C LEU A 719 -47.39 -34.43 -9.42
N LYS A 720 -47.18 -35.13 -10.55
CA LYS A 720 -48.17 -35.19 -11.63
C LYS A 720 -49.48 -35.83 -11.20
N ARG A 721 -49.46 -36.80 -10.29
CA ARG A 721 -50.65 -37.48 -9.76
C ARG A 721 -51.43 -36.59 -8.79
N ASN A 722 -50.74 -35.95 -7.85
CA ASN A 722 -51.36 -35.19 -6.78
C ASN A 722 -51.72 -33.75 -7.21
N LEU A 723 -51.05 -33.20 -8.23
CA LEU A 723 -51.32 -31.87 -8.78
C LEU A 723 -52.25 -31.87 -10.00
N LYS A 724 -52.97 -32.97 -10.30
CA LYS A 724 -53.81 -33.08 -11.50
C LYS A 724 -54.77 -31.89 -11.66
N THR A 725 -54.55 -31.13 -12.74
CA THR A 725 -55.48 -30.23 -13.46
C THR A 725 -56.11 -29.09 -12.64
N SER A 726 -55.46 -27.89 -12.60
CA SER A 726 -56.11 -26.55 -12.71
C SER A 726 -55.45 -25.36 -11.97
N ARG A 727 -54.26 -25.45 -11.35
CA ARG A 727 -53.77 -24.31 -10.52
C ARG A 727 -52.32 -23.83 -10.66
N ILE A 728 -51.55 -24.30 -11.65
CA ILE A 728 -50.19 -23.78 -11.85
C ILE A 728 -49.93 -23.60 -13.36
N CYS A 729 -50.62 -22.63 -13.95
CA CYS A 729 -50.19 -21.94 -15.18
C CYS A 729 -50.11 -20.44 -14.86
#